data_AF-A7HED4-F1
#
_entry.id   AF-A7HED4-F1
#
_cell.length_a   1.000
_cell.length_b   1.000
_cell.length_c   1.000
_cell.angle_alpha   90.00
_cell.angle_beta   90.00
_cell.angle_gamma   90.00
#
_symmetry.space_group_name_H-M   'P 1'
#
loop_
_entity.id
_entity.type
_entity.pdbx_description
1 polymer ?
#
loop_
_entity_poly.entity_id
_entity_poly.type
_entity_poly.pdbx_seq_one_letter_code
_entity_poly.pdbx_strand_id
1 'polypeptide(L)'
;MSSRPLVGLALAAFVAACSSSSPKKTEKPCSVTCAAPNVCVGEVCSPPSCTDGVRDGDETAVDCGGACAPCTSGGACTLPEDCDSGVCSDGSCAAASCGDGVENGQETDVDCGGSCSPCPGGGACTGGGDCASGVCASGTCAEPSCDDSVQNGDETDADCGGSCAPCASGDGCESGSDCASGACASGVCTPPGCADGVKNGSETDVDCGGACAACGVGGGCGAGSDCGSGVCSEGACVAPTCSDGVTNGTESDVDCGGTCEPCPDDAGCNSPADCASQVCTSGACQTPTCDDRAKNGDETGTDCGGPACGPCANGGGCTEGADCLSGTCAVGVCADPSCTDGQPNGTETGTDCGGGSCPPCGANEGCVVPADCASQVCTGGVCQAPACDDQVKNGDESDVDCGGTTCAGCVDGFSCAGPEDCASAKCIAGVCYPQFCGNARLDGDETDVDCGGSCLACGPGGACITPEDCTSGVCTGNVCLSPTCDDRVKNGPETDVDCGGPTCNACTTGYQCATGTDCTSGICTDGICQAPTCVDQVKNGFETGVDCGGSCAGCGDGGACRVGPDCDSGVCAGNVCQAPTCADGVKNGAETGEDCGGGTCSPCENREGCASNGDCASGLCVSGVCVAEHCTDAATNGGETGLDCGGPDCAPCGDGGNCQVGTDCASGVCTNGTCAPATCTDGAKNGDESDADCGGSCPDCGANQACTSPSDCASGVCVSGACRDATCTDAVENGGESDIDCGGTCPACPLGRTCTSPADCNAGACVAGKCAAVSCVALKRSGLGFPTGTYFIAPNGTSPVTAYCDMRTLGGGWTLVLRATSTSGAEYPAGLAYTQSYSDWLTSGVGSPVVAPKVLSSQYVFPLEQLRRLTLLRNAYLRFSADGVTQVARLRKVKLSPEYAIQGQNGLAVAEKLCGIQSTTSCFLRDRGMPFAAQGGPVGPAGACVLANGGVGFWYDPSGCYSHNPFHVDDPVAFSRTTSASDTGHWSWWVR
;
A
#
# COMPACT_ATOMS: atom_id res chain seq x y z
N MET A 1 -23.52 27.58 -44.00
CA MET A 1 -23.17 28.40 -45.19
C MET A 1 -23.79 27.77 -46.45
N SER A 2 -23.73 28.43 -47.61
CA SER A 2 -24.33 27.95 -48.87
C SER A 2 -23.60 26.74 -49.48
N SER A 3 -24.34 25.76 -50.03
CA SER A 3 -24.16 25.26 -51.42
C SER A 3 -25.20 24.22 -51.86
N ARG A 4 -25.73 24.37 -53.09
CA ARG A 4 -26.41 23.34 -53.90
C ARG A 4 -25.75 23.28 -55.28
N PRO A 5 -25.62 22.09 -55.90
CA PRO A 5 -26.11 21.86 -57.28
C PRO A 5 -27.08 20.64 -57.33
N LEU A 6 -28.16 20.58 -58.14
CA LEU A 6 -28.27 20.46 -59.62
C LEU A 6 -27.75 19.10 -60.16
N VAL A 7 -28.41 18.32 -61.05
CA VAL A 7 -29.56 18.49 -61.99
C VAL A 7 -30.35 17.16 -62.14
N GLY A 8 -31.66 17.19 -62.50
CA GLY A 8 -32.40 16.00 -62.99
C GLY A 8 -33.67 16.31 -63.81
N LEU A 9 -33.74 15.84 -65.06
CA LEU A 9 -34.84 16.01 -66.05
C LEU A 9 -35.97 14.97 -65.85
N ALA A 10 -37.21 15.10 -66.36
CA ALA A 10 -37.89 16.14 -67.17
C ALA A 10 -39.44 16.04 -67.02
N LEU A 11 -40.19 17.04 -67.53
CA LEU A 11 -41.66 17.11 -67.48
C LEU A 11 -42.29 17.35 -68.87
N ALA A 12 -43.19 16.47 -69.31
CA ALA A 12 -44.11 16.62 -70.47
C ALA A 12 -45.10 15.43 -70.52
N ALA A 13 -46.35 15.50 -71.01
CA ALA A 13 -47.26 16.61 -71.34
C ALA A 13 -48.68 16.03 -71.63
N PHE A 14 -49.65 16.90 -71.99
CA PHE A 14 -51.04 16.62 -72.45
C PHE A 14 -52.10 16.20 -71.38
N VAL A 15 -53.42 16.43 -71.57
CA VAL A 15 -54.21 17.65 -71.93
C VAL A 15 -55.73 17.38 -71.94
N ALA A 16 -56.52 18.41 -71.61
CA ALA A 16 -57.96 18.67 -71.93
C ALA A 16 -59.13 18.04 -71.12
N ALA A 17 -60.07 18.95 -70.82
CA ALA A 17 -61.53 18.78 -70.65
C ALA A 17 -62.05 18.08 -69.35
N CYS A 18 -63.28 18.35 -68.88
CA CYS A 18 -64.37 19.14 -69.47
C CYS A 18 -65.14 20.00 -68.42
N SER A 19 -66.15 20.76 -68.87
CA SER A 19 -66.82 21.82 -68.08
C SER A 19 -68.30 21.55 -67.76
N SER A 20 -68.72 22.08 -66.60
CA SER A 20 -70.01 22.77 -66.34
C SER A 20 -71.37 22.16 -66.75
N SER A 21 -72.16 21.83 -65.72
CA SER A 21 -73.58 22.19 -65.52
C SER A 21 -74.69 21.80 -66.53
N SER A 22 -75.59 20.94 -66.03
CA SER A 22 -77.07 21.10 -66.02
C SER A 22 -77.90 21.05 -67.33
N PRO A 23 -78.87 20.12 -67.41
CA PRO A 23 -80.11 20.29 -68.16
C PRO A 23 -81.28 20.69 -67.23
N LYS A 24 -82.09 21.70 -67.63
CA LYS A 24 -83.42 21.92 -67.01
C LYS A 24 -84.48 21.14 -67.78
N LYS A 25 -85.37 20.45 -67.06
CA LYS A 25 -86.70 20.05 -67.55
C LYS A 25 -87.77 20.42 -66.52
N THR A 26 -88.94 20.79 -67.04
CA THR A 26 -90.13 21.16 -66.27
C THR A 26 -91.27 20.24 -66.67
N GLU A 27 -91.89 19.55 -65.73
CA GLU A 27 -93.04 18.68 -65.98
C GLU A 27 -94.30 19.22 -65.28
N LYS A 28 -95.47 18.65 -65.58
CA LYS A 28 -96.79 19.22 -65.25
C LYS A 28 -97.47 18.46 -64.10
N PRO A 29 -98.37 19.12 -63.33
CA PRO A 29 -99.25 18.40 -62.41
C PRO A 29 -100.22 17.46 -63.14
N CYS A 30 -100.57 16.35 -62.48
CA CYS A 30 -101.41 15.29 -63.03
C CYS A 30 -102.93 15.61 -62.99
N SER A 31 -103.74 14.78 -63.64
CA SER A 31 -105.15 15.04 -63.96
C SER A 31 -106.19 14.28 -63.10
N VAL A 32 -105.75 13.35 -62.23
CA VAL A 32 -106.61 12.44 -61.46
C VAL A 32 -106.29 12.46 -59.96
N THR A 33 -107.31 12.24 -59.12
CA THR A 33 -107.18 12.16 -57.65
C THR A 33 -107.14 10.71 -57.18
N CYS A 34 -105.97 10.24 -56.74
CA CYS A 34 -105.82 8.96 -56.06
C CYS A 34 -106.35 9.03 -54.61
N ALA A 35 -106.69 7.87 -54.04
CA ALA A 35 -107.04 7.75 -52.63
C ALA A 35 -105.84 7.24 -51.83
N ALA A 36 -105.52 7.90 -50.71
CA ALA A 36 -104.38 7.54 -49.87
C ALA A 36 -104.47 6.07 -49.37
N PRO A 37 -103.34 5.35 -49.30
CA PRO A 37 -101.97 5.83 -49.44
C PRO A 37 -101.45 5.97 -50.89
N ASN A 38 -102.20 5.50 -51.90
CA ASN A 38 -101.71 5.39 -53.27
C ASN A 38 -101.42 6.73 -53.95
N VAL A 39 -100.28 6.87 -54.62
CA VAL A 39 -99.83 8.08 -55.33
C VAL A 39 -99.81 7.86 -56.86
N CYS A 40 -99.78 8.94 -57.63
CA CYS A 40 -100.00 8.91 -59.08
C CYS A 40 -98.70 8.94 -59.90
N VAL A 41 -98.33 7.78 -60.46
CA VAL A 41 -97.18 7.61 -61.35
C VAL A 41 -97.70 7.32 -62.77
N GLY A 42 -97.35 8.15 -63.75
CA GLY A 42 -97.73 7.92 -65.16
C GLY A 42 -99.23 7.90 -65.45
N GLU A 43 -100.03 8.72 -64.75
CA GLU A 43 -101.51 8.73 -64.77
C GLU A 43 -102.20 7.46 -64.18
N VAL A 44 -101.46 6.61 -63.46
CA VAL A 44 -101.98 5.44 -62.73
C VAL A 44 -101.72 5.61 -61.22
N CYS A 45 -102.62 5.09 -60.36
CA CYS A 45 -102.41 5.10 -58.90
C CYS A 45 -101.74 3.80 -58.44
N SER A 46 -100.48 3.87 -58.01
CA SER A 46 -99.69 2.74 -57.48
C SER A 46 -99.76 2.66 -55.95
N PRO A 47 -99.53 1.48 -55.32
CA PRO A 47 -99.15 1.42 -53.91
C PRO A 47 -97.70 1.92 -53.73
N PRO A 48 -97.33 2.42 -52.54
CA PRO A 48 -96.01 2.98 -52.27
C PRO A 48 -94.87 1.96 -52.43
N SER A 49 -93.71 2.41 -52.92
CA SER A 49 -92.63 1.51 -53.35
C SER A 49 -91.26 2.21 -53.56
N CYS A 50 -90.25 1.77 -52.78
CA CYS A 50 -88.84 2.21 -52.72
C CYS A 50 -87.99 2.18 -54.01
N THR A 51 -88.57 2.20 -55.22
CA THR A 51 -87.86 2.19 -56.52
C THR A 51 -88.73 2.75 -57.67
N ASP A 52 -89.80 3.50 -57.41
CA ASP A 52 -90.76 3.94 -58.43
C ASP A 52 -90.58 5.39 -58.92
N GLY A 53 -89.71 6.17 -58.25
CA GLY A 53 -89.29 7.51 -58.65
C GLY A 53 -90.16 8.65 -58.14
N VAL A 54 -91.09 8.41 -57.22
CA VAL A 54 -91.70 9.46 -56.38
C VAL A 54 -91.20 9.37 -54.92
N ARG A 55 -91.73 10.24 -54.06
CA ARG A 55 -91.59 10.10 -52.61
C ARG A 55 -92.97 9.83 -52.04
N ASP A 56 -93.22 8.61 -51.58
CA ASP A 56 -94.48 8.24 -50.94
C ASP A 56 -94.31 7.25 -49.77
N GLY A 57 -95.41 6.64 -49.29
CA GLY A 57 -95.38 5.84 -48.06
C GLY A 57 -94.87 6.64 -46.85
N ASP A 58 -93.83 6.11 -46.21
CA ASP A 58 -93.06 6.70 -45.11
C ASP A 58 -91.65 7.18 -45.54
N GLU A 59 -91.35 7.20 -46.84
CA GLU A 59 -90.05 7.61 -47.39
C GLU A 59 -89.67 9.05 -47.02
N THR A 60 -88.36 9.29 -46.86
CA THR A 60 -87.84 10.61 -46.47
C THR A 60 -87.17 11.37 -47.61
N ALA A 61 -86.63 10.68 -48.61
CA ALA A 61 -86.39 11.24 -49.95
C ALA A 61 -87.11 10.38 -51.01
N VAL A 62 -86.87 10.65 -52.30
CA VAL A 62 -87.40 9.81 -53.39
C VAL A 62 -86.72 8.44 -53.31
N ASP A 63 -87.52 7.36 -53.26
CA ASP A 63 -87.07 5.96 -53.19
C ASP A 63 -86.22 5.56 -51.96
N CYS A 64 -86.10 6.38 -50.89
CA CYS A 64 -85.25 6.07 -49.72
C CYS A 64 -85.70 6.68 -48.38
N GLY A 65 -85.23 6.07 -47.28
CA GLY A 65 -85.58 6.38 -45.89
C GLY A 65 -86.86 5.70 -45.39
N GLY A 66 -87.15 5.78 -44.09
CA GLY A 66 -88.25 5.06 -43.46
C GLY A 66 -88.09 3.53 -43.58
N ALA A 67 -89.13 2.83 -44.05
CA ALA A 67 -89.07 1.39 -44.33
C ALA A 67 -88.25 1.00 -45.58
N CYS A 68 -87.71 1.97 -46.33
CA CYS A 68 -86.90 1.74 -47.53
C CYS A 68 -85.40 1.64 -47.20
N ALA A 69 -84.56 1.47 -48.23
CA ALA A 69 -83.10 1.57 -48.05
C ALA A 69 -82.73 2.99 -47.58
N PRO A 70 -81.67 3.17 -46.76
CA PRO A 70 -81.27 4.50 -46.32
C PRO A 70 -80.83 5.40 -47.48
N CYS A 71 -80.93 6.71 -47.29
CA CYS A 71 -80.58 7.70 -48.29
C CYS A 71 -79.09 8.02 -48.28
N THR A 72 -78.48 8.02 -49.47
CA THR A 72 -77.13 8.58 -49.70
C THR A 72 -77.07 10.09 -49.40
N SER A 73 -75.86 10.61 -49.15
CA SER A 73 -75.62 11.99 -48.70
C SER A 73 -76.31 13.04 -49.58
N GLY A 74 -77.07 13.94 -48.96
CA GLY A 74 -77.89 14.95 -49.64
C GLY A 74 -79.33 14.51 -49.98
N GLY A 75 -79.69 13.25 -49.70
CA GLY A 75 -81.10 12.86 -49.56
C GLY A 75 -81.76 13.55 -48.36
N ALA A 76 -83.09 13.65 -48.35
CA ALA A 76 -83.84 14.21 -47.23
C ALA A 76 -84.19 13.13 -46.19
N CYS A 77 -84.25 13.52 -44.91
CA CYS A 77 -84.36 12.61 -43.76
C CYS A 77 -85.21 13.22 -42.63
N THR A 78 -85.58 12.39 -41.66
CA THR A 78 -86.29 12.78 -40.43
C THR A 78 -85.72 12.14 -39.15
N LEU A 79 -85.11 10.96 -39.28
CA LEU A 79 -84.38 10.22 -38.26
C LEU A 79 -82.96 9.91 -38.78
N PRO A 80 -81.98 9.61 -37.92
CA PRO A 80 -80.61 9.34 -38.35
C PRO A 80 -80.53 8.03 -39.16
N GLU A 81 -81.36 7.04 -38.81
CA GLU A 81 -81.54 5.77 -39.52
C GLU A 81 -82.10 5.89 -40.96
N ASP A 82 -82.61 7.05 -41.37
CA ASP A 82 -83.01 7.33 -42.76
C ASP A 82 -81.81 7.48 -43.71
N CYS A 83 -80.57 7.49 -43.21
CA CYS A 83 -79.36 7.86 -43.95
C CYS A 83 -78.30 6.75 -43.96
N ASP A 84 -77.61 6.55 -45.10
CA ASP A 84 -76.52 5.56 -45.22
C ASP A 84 -75.32 5.90 -44.30
N SER A 85 -75.19 7.17 -43.89
CA SER A 85 -74.22 7.66 -42.91
C SER A 85 -74.68 7.53 -41.46
N GLY A 86 -75.95 7.19 -41.20
CA GLY A 86 -76.53 7.26 -39.86
C GLY A 86 -76.71 8.69 -39.31
N VAL A 87 -76.55 9.74 -40.14
CA VAL A 87 -76.64 11.15 -39.69
C VAL A 87 -77.62 11.97 -40.52
N CYS A 88 -78.69 12.41 -39.85
CA CYS A 88 -79.67 13.35 -40.38
C CYS A 88 -79.48 14.75 -39.76
N SER A 89 -78.99 15.71 -40.55
CA SER A 89 -78.72 17.08 -40.09
C SER A 89 -79.52 18.10 -40.91
N ASP A 90 -80.20 19.04 -40.25
CA ASP A 90 -81.16 19.99 -40.84
C ASP A 90 -82.19 19.36 -41.81
N GLY A 91 -82.53 18.07 -41.60
CA GLY A 91 -83.46 17.32 -42.45
C GLY A 91 -82.86 16.82 -43.76
N SER A 92 -81.53 16.78 -43.89
CA SER A 92 -80.82 16.13 -45.00
C SER A 92 -79.70 15.21 -44.49
N CYS A 93 -79.47 14.10 -45.18
CA CYS A 93 -78.43 13.14 -44.83
C CYS A 93 -77.06 13.77 -45.02
N ALA A 94 -76.30 13.87 -43.93
CA ALA A 94 -74.91 14.30 -44.00
C ALA A 94 -74.08 13.26 -44.77
N ALA A 95 -72.93 13.68 -45.30
CA ALA A 95 -71.89 12.73 -45.63
C ALA A 95 -71.14 12.37 -44.35
N ALA A 96 -70.87 11.08 -44.18
CA ALA A 96 -69.96 10.51 -43.19
C ALA A 96 -68.74 11.40 -42.95
N SER A 97 -68.52 11.87 -41.72
CA SER A 97 -67.43 12.77 -41.39
C SER A 97 -66.99 12.74 -39.93
N CYS A 98 -65.67 12.74 -39.75
CA CYS A 98 -64.90 12.76 -38.50
C CYS A 98 -65.29 13.90 -37.51
N GLY A 99 -66.44 13.79 -36.84
CA GLY A 99 -67.02 14.84 -36.02
C GLY A 99 -68.53 15.09 -36.26
N ASP A 100 -69.28 14.09 -36.72
CA ASP A 100 -70.75 14.15 -36.87
C ASP A 100 -71.52 13.39 -35.76
N GLY A 101 -70.81 12.65 -34.90
CA GLY A 101 -71.28 12.12 -33.62
C GLY A 101 -71.68 10.64 -33.61
N VAL A 102 -71.41 9.88 -34.68
CA VAL A 102 -71.67 8.43 -34.76
C VAL A 102 -70.56 7.71 -35.53
N GLU A 103 -70.14 6.53 -35.06
CA GLU A 103 -69.16 5.65 -35.74
C GLU A 103 -69.65 5.31 -37.16
N ASN A 104 -69.06 5.92 -38.20
CA ASN A 104 -69.54 5.73 -39.57
C ASN A 104 -68.46 5.79 -40.68
N GLY A 105 -68.86 5.39 -41.89
CA GLY A 105 -68.04 5.51 -43.10
C GLY A 105 -66.79 4.62 -43.12
N GLN A 106 -65.69 5.16 -42.61
CA GLN A 106 -64.34 4.55 -42.56
C GLN A 106 -63.65 4.81 -41.20
N GLU A 107 -64.42 5.21 -40.20
CA GLU A 107 -64.02 5.31 -38.80
C GLU A 107 -63.95 3.91 -38.15
N THR A 108 -63.34 3.82 -36.97
CA THR A 108 -63.26 2.59 -36.17
C THR A 108 -63.79 2.75 -34.75
N ASP A 109 -64.05 4.00 -34.34
CA ASP A 109 -64.90 4.39 -33.20
C ASP A 109 -65.51 5.77 -33.54
N VAL A 110 -66.44 6.26 -32.74
CA VAL A 110 -67.18 7.51 -32.97
C VAL A 110 -66.25 8.68 -33.31
N ASP A 111 -66.40 9.23 -34.53
CA ASP A 111 -65.66 10.37 -35.07
C ASP A 111 -64.15 10.16 -35.31
N CYS A 112 -63.62 8.93 -35.21
CA CYS A 112 -62.18 8.69 -35.22
C CYS A 112 -61.71 7.35 -35.86
N GLY A 113 -60.42 7.29 -36.20
CA GLY A 113 -59.75 6.11 -36.77
C GLY A 113 -59.87 5.96 -38.29
N GLY A 114 -59.15 4.98 -38.87
CA GLY A 114 -59.16 4.65 -40.29
C GLY A 114 -58.70 5.77 -41.23
N SER A 115 -59.65 6.55 -41.77
CA SER A 115 -59.36 7.76 -42.57
C SER A 115 -59.59 9.09 -41.85
N CYS A 116 -60.02 9.04 -40.59
CA CYS A 116 -60.27 10.17 -39.73
C CYS A 116 -59.09 10.48 -38.80
N SER A 117 -59.24 11.49 -37.93
CA SER A 117 -58.31 11.72 -36.82
C SER A 117 -58.20 10.45 -35.95
N PRO A 118 -57.00 9.98 -35.57
CA PRO A 118 -56.86 8.77 -34.79
C PRO A 118 -57.53 8.86 -33.40
N CYS A 119 -58.06 7.74 -32.91
CA CYS A 119 -58.83 7.66 -31.67
C CYS A 119 -57.96 7.81 -30.41
N PRO A 120 -58.46 8.48 -29.35
CA PRO A 120 -57.81 8.47 -28.03
C PRO A 120 -57.86 7.07 -27.38
N GLY A 121 -57.11 6.88 -26.30
CA GLY A 121 -57.06 5.62 -25.56
C GLY A 121 -58.43 5.15 -25.09
N GLY A 122 -58.64 3.84 -25.13
CA GLY A 122 -59.93 3.20 -24.85
C GLY A 122 -60.93 3.20 -26.02
N GLY A 123 -60.66 3.89 -27.13
CA GLY A 123 -61.49 3.85 -28.34
C GLY A 123 -61.31 2.56 -29.16
N ALA A 124 -62.25 2.21 -30.02
CA ALA A 124 -62.20 1.01 -30.88
C ALA A 124 -61.32 1.17 -32.15
N CYS A 125 -60.72 0.07 -32.61
CA CYS A 125 -59.72 0.07 -33.69
C CYS A 125 -59.62 -1.26 -34.47
N THR A 126 -59.01 -1.21 -35.65
CA THR A 126 -58.72 -2.37 -36.51
C THR A 126 -57.22 -2.57 -36.79
N GLY A 127 -56.43 -1.51 -36.68
CA GLY A 127 -54.98 -1.52 -36.79
C GLY A 127 -54.36 -0.26 -36.17
N GLY A 128 -53.03 -0.25 -36.03
CA GLY A 128 -52.34 0.79 -35.25
C GLY A 128 -52.61 2.23 -35.67
N GLY A 129 -52.67 2.49 -36.99
CA GLY A 129 -52.94 3.84 -37.53
C GLY A 129 -54.35 4.39 -37.25
N ASP A 130 -55.25 3.59 -36.66
CA ASP A 130 -56.55 4.05 -36.18
C ASP A 130 -56.45 4.78 -34.82
N CYS A 131 -55.34 4.61 -34.09
CA CYS A 131 -55.16 5.06 -32.72
C CYS A 131 -54.16 6.23 -32.62
N ALA A 132 -54.41 7.17 -31.71
CA ALA A 132 -53.50 8.27 -31.41
C ALA A 132 -52.18 7.78 -30.77
N SER A 133 -52.23 6.63 -30.11
CA SER A 133 -51.07 5.85 -29.63
C SER A 133 -50.44 4.97 -30.71
N GLY A 134 -50.95 4.91 -31.94
CA GLY A 134 -50.46 3.97 -32.95
C GLY A 134 -50.67 2.48 -32.61
N VAL A 135 -51.32 2.14 -31.48
CA VAL A 135 -51.36 0.78 -30.89
C VAL A 135 -52.79 0.30 -30.71
N CYS A 136 -53.18 -0.67 -31.54
CA CYS A 136 -54.48 -1.32 -31.46
C CYS A 136 -54.41 -2.65 -30.69
N ALA A 137 -54.50 -2.58 -29.36
CA ALA A 137 -54.43 -3.73 -28.47
C ALA A 137 -55.79 -4.45 -28.37
N SER A 138 -55.88 -5.67 -28.92
CA SER A 138 -57.09 -6.51 -28.88
C SER A 138 -58.37 -5.90 -29.50
N GLY A 139 -58.23 -4.91 -30.40
CA GLY A 139 -59.36 -4.19 -31.01
C GLY A 139 -59.77 -2.91 -30.28
N THR A 140 -58.97 -2.47 -29.30
CA THR A 140 -59.11 -1.20 -28.58
C THR A 140 -57.77 -0.46 -28.61
N CYS A 141 -57.80 0.85 -28.82
CA CYS A 141 -56.62 1.70 -28.73
C CYS A 141 -56.07 1.64 -27.30
N ALA A 142 -54.84 1.20 -27.16
CA ALA A 142 -54.12 1.34 -25.90
C ALA A 142 -53.94 2.83 -25.60
N GLU A 143 -53.90 3.20 -24.32
CA GLU A 143 -53.19 4.43 -23.94
C GLU A 143 -51.70 4.24 -24.26
N PRO A 144 -50.96 5.32 -24.59
CA PRO A 144 -49.50 5.26 -24.76
C PRO A 144 -48.78 4.48 -23.67
N SER A 145 -47.90 3.56 -24.07
CA SER A 145 -47.27 2.61 -23.15
C SER A 145 -45.83 2.28 -23.57
N CYS A 146 -44.89 2.53 -22.67
CA CYS A 146 -43.44 2.38 -22.78
C CYS A 146 -42.91 0.94 -22.95
N ASP A 147 -43.71 0.03 -23.50
CA ASP A 147 -43.49 -1.42 -23.65
C ASP A 147 -44.36 -2.01 -24.81
N ASP A 148 -44.90 -1.18 -25.73
CA ASP A 148 -45.82 -1.58 -26.81
C ASP A 148 -45.19 -1.69 -28.22
N SER A 149 -43.94 -1.24 -28.34
CA SER A 149 -43.04 -1.21 -29.49
C SER A 149 -43.47 -0.35 -30.68
N VAL A 150 -44.15 0.78 -30.41
CA VAL A 150 -44.54 1.77 -31.43
C VAL A 150 -44.34 3.19 -30.88
N GLN A 151 -43.41 3.98 -31.45
CA GLN A 151 -43.17 5.36 -30.99
C GLN A 151 -44.47 6.18 -30.92
N ASN A 152 -44.92 6.51 -29.71
CA ASN A 152 -46.21 7.16 -29.52
C ASN A 152 -46.32 8.03 -28.24
N GLY A 153 -47.45 8.73 -28.04
CA GLY A 153 -47.62 9.63 -26.90
C GLY A 153 -46.66 10.84 -26.96
N ASP A 154 -45.70 10.90 -26.02
CA ASP A 154 -44.57 11.84 -26.03
C ASP A 154 -43.20 11.14 -26.19
N GLU A 155 -43.19 9.85 -26.58
CA GLU A 155 -41.98 9.09 -26.91
C GLU A 155 -41.24 9.64 -28.13
N THR A 156 -39.92 9.48 -28.14
CA THR A 156 -39.04 10.01 -29.18
C THR A 156 -38.36 8.94 -30.06
N ASP A 157 -38.38 7.68 -29.62
CA ASP A 157 -38.39 6.48 -30.46
C ASP A 157 -39.27 5.41 -29.77
N ALA A 158 -39.45 4.24 -30.37
CA ALA A 158 -40.37 3.23 -29.85
C ALA A 158 -40.03 2.78 -28.42
N ASP A 159 -41.04 2.79 -27.54
CA ASP A 159 -40.96 2.45 -26.10
C ASP A 159 -40.16 3.44 -25.23
N CYS A 160 -39.72 4.59 -25.77
CA CYS A 160 -38.71 5.39 -25.08
C CYS A 160 -38.73 6.91 -25.31
N GLY A 161 -38.22 7.63 -24.30
CA GLY A 161 -38.17 9.11 -24.26
C GLY A 161 -39.45 9.75 -23.72
N GLY A 162 -39.46 11.08 -23.53
CA GLY A 162 -40.64 11.79 -23.02
C GLY A 162 -41.03 11.35 -21.60
N SER A 163 -42.24 10.80 -21.45
CA SER A 163 -42.72 10.21 -20.19
C SER A 163 -42.20 8.79 -19.92
N CYS A 164 -41.53 8.17 -20.89
CA CYS A 164 -41.11 6.77 -20.87
C CYS A 164 -39.64 6.55 -20.46
N ALA A 165 -39.20 5.29 -20.46
CA ALA A 165 -37.81 4.95 -20.20
C ALA A 165 -36.89 5.63 -21.23
N PRO A 166 -35.73 6.22 -20.87
CA PRO A 166 -34.91 6.93 -21.85
C PRO A 166 -34.29 6.00 -22.93
N CYS A 167 -34.29 6.44 -24.18
CA CYS A 167 -33.90 5.69 -25.38
C CYS A 167 -32.41 5.26 -25.43
N ALA A 168 -32.10 4.18 -26.14
CA ALA A 168 -30.72 3.70 -26.27
C ALA A 168 -29.93 4.46 -27.34
N SER A 169 -28.61 4.26 -27.34
CA SER A 169 -27.69 4.97 -28.24
C SER A 169 -27.80 4.46 -29.68
N GLY A 170 -28.46 5.23 -30.53
CA GLY A 170 -28.79 4.90 -31.91
C GLY A 170 -30.24 5.27 -32.30
N ASP A 171 -31.09 5.47 -31.30
CA ASP A 171 -32.54 5.67 -31.43
C ASP A 171 -32.90 7.17 -31.52
N GLY A 172 -34.14 7.50 -31.88
CA GLY A 172 -34.66 8.87 -32.05
C GLY A 172 -34.83 9.71 -30.77
N CYS A 173 -34.73 11.04 -30.92
CA CYS A 173 -34.89 12.01 -29.82
C CYS A 173 -35.36 13.39 -30.32
N GLU A 174 -36.05 14.16 -29.47
CA GLU A 174 -36.20 15.61 -29.65
C GLU A 174 -35.32 16.42 -28.68
N SER A 175 -35.04 15.88 -27.49
CA SER A 175 -34.28 16.55 -26.43
C SER A 175 -33.37 15.58 -25.65
N GLY A 176 -32.49 16.13 -24.81
CA GLY A 176 -31.50 15.32 -24.10
C GLY A 176 -32.09 14.37 -23.04
N SER A 177 -33.19 14.74 -22.39
CA SER A 177 -33.87 13.90 -21.39
C SER A 177 -34.39 12.58 -21.96
N ASP A 178 -34.57 12.53 -23.28
CA ASP A 178 -35.26 11.43 -23.94
C ASP A 178 -34.30 10.25 -24.21
N CYS A 179 -33.00 10.44 -24.00
CA CYS A 179 -31.94 9.45 -24.20
C CYS A 179 -31.37 8.94 -22.87
N ALA A 180 -31.13 7.64 -22.73
CA ALA A 180 -30.35 7.07 -21.63
C ALA A 180 -28.89 7.56 -21.63
N SER A 181 -28.42 8.04 -22.78
CA SER A 181 -27.17 8.77 -22.95
C SER A 181 -27.31 10.29 -22.87
N GLY A 182 -28.43 10.85 -22.41
CA GLY A 182 -28.62 12.30 -22.22
C GLY A 182 -28.50 13.20 -23.48
N ALA A 183 -28.09 12.64 -24.62
CA ALA A 183 -27.46 13.36 -25.73
C ALA A 183 -28.26 13.25 -27.02
N CYS A 184 -29.10 14.25 -27.26
CA CYS A 184 -29.85 14.33 -28.52
C CYS A 184 -29.08 15.13 -29.58
N ALA A 185 -28.21 14.46 -30.33
CA ALA A 185 -27.39 15.11 -31.35
C ALA A 185 -27.98 14.90 -32.76
N SER A 186 -28.56 15.96 -33.32
CA SER A 186 -29.23 15.96 -34.64
C SER A 186 -30.50 15.10 -34.74
N GLY A 187 -31.21 14.88 -33.61
CA GLY A 187 -32.45 14.11 -33.57
C GLY A 187 -32.26 12.60 -33.41
N VAL A 188 -31.05 12.17 -33.00
CA VAL A 188 -30.71 10.79 -32.64
C VAL A 188 -29.93 10.80 -31.33
N CYS A 189 -30.24 9.87 -30.43
CA CYS A 189 -29.51 9.60 -29.20
C CYS A 189 -28.10 9.12 -29.53
N THR A 190 -27.09 9.96 -29.36
CA THR A 190 -25.71 9.54 -29.62
C THR A 190 -25.20 8.59 -28.53
N PRO A 191 -24.27 7.68 -28.86
CA PRO A 191 -23.44 7.03 -27.85
C PRO A 191 -22.79 8.09 -26.96
N PRO A 192 -22.79 7.91 -25.63
CA PRO A 192 -22.26 8.89 -24.69
C PRO A 192 -20.79 9.19 -25.02
N GLY A 193 -20.43 10.46 -25.15
CA GLY A 193 -19.14 10.84 -25.69
C GLY A 193 -18.65 12.22 -25.28
N CYS A 194 -17.42 12.23 -24.77
CA CYS A 194 -16.58 13.27 -24.16
C CYS A 194 -16.40 14.65 -24.88
N ALA A 195 -17.38 15.10 -25.67
CA ALA A 195 -17.45 16.35 -26.42
C ALA A 195 -18.82 16.52 -27.15
N ASP A 196 -19.91 15.89 -26.70
CA ASP A 196 -21.23 15.93 -27.34
C ASP A 196 -22.18 17.03 -26.83
N GLY A 197 -21.85 17.66 -25.69
CA GLY A 197 -22.49 18.86 -25.14
C GLY A 197 -23.47 18.62 -23.99
N VAL A 198 -23.55 17.40 -23.46
CA VAL A 198 -24.32 17.06 -22.24
C VAL A 198 -23.46 16.25 -21.26
N LYS A 199 -24.03 15.84 -20.12
CA LYS A 199 -23.39 14.98 -19.10
C LYS A 199 -23.97 13.57 -19.22
N ASN A 200 -23.20 12.57 -19.64
CA ASN A 200 -23.74 11.25 -19.94
C ASN A 200 -22.83 10.02 -19.75
N GLY A 201 -23.45 8.82 -19.75
CA GLY A 201 -22.72 7.55 -19.72
C GLY A 201 -21.91 7.36 -18.43
N SER A 202 -20.59 7.56 -18.52
CA SER A 202 -19.69 7.58 -17.35
C SER A 202 -19.27 8.98 -16.92
N GLU A 203 -19.63 10.01 -17.68
CA GLU A 203 -19.28 11.40 -17.40
C GLU A 203 -19.95 11.91 -16.13
N THR A 204 -19.26 12.85 -15.49
CA THR A 204 -19.65 13.39 -14.19
C THR A 204 -19.84 14.89 -14.22
N ASP A 205 -19.38 15.57 -15.27
CA ASP A 205 -20.03 16.77 -15.79
C ASP A 205 -20.16 16.70 -17.30
N VAL A 206 -20.74 17.75 -17.88
CA VAL A 206 -20.84 17.93 -19.33
C VAL A 206 -19.48 17.72 -20.01
N ASP A 207 -19.42 16.75 -20.93
CA ASP A 207 -18.26 16.36 -21.72
C ASP A 207 -17.05 15.78 -20.95
N CYS A 208 -17.15 15.48 -19.65
CA CYS A 208 -15.97 15.14 -18.84
C CYS A 208 -16.20 14.19 -17.64
N GLY A 209 -15.14 13.50 -17.24
CA GLY A 209 -15.12 12.57 -16.09
C GLY A 209 -15.31 11.09 -16.44
N GLY A 210 -15.06 10.19 -15.48
CA GLY A 210 -15.15 8.74 -15.67
C GLY A 210 -14.20 8.21 -16.74
N ALA A 211 -14.74 7.69 -17.84
CA ALA A 211 -13.95 7.23 -18.99
C ALA A 211 -13.53 8.37 -19.95
N CYS A 212 -13.97 9.60 -19.70
CA CYS A 212 -13.70 10.78 -20.53
C CYS A 212 -12.51 11.60 -20.03
N ALA A 213 -12.19 12.69 -20.74
CA ALA A 213 -11.19 13.64 -20.27
C ALA A 213 -11.64 14.26 -18.93
N ALA A 214 -10.71 14.48 -18.01
CA ALA A 214 -11.04 14.90 -16.66
C ALA A 214 -11.49 16.38 -16.59
N CYS A 215 -12.53 16.66 -15.81
CA CYS A 215 -13.25 17.93 -15.73
C CYS A 215 -12.42 19.10 -15.20
N GLY A 216 -12.73 20.30 -15.68
CA GLY A 216 -12.17 21.53 -15.15
C GLY A 216 -12.73 21.90 -13.77
N VAL A 217 -12.00 22.76 -13.04
CA VAL A 217 -12.44 23.29 -11.74
C VAL A 217 -13.81 23.98 -11.87
N GLY A 218 -14.76 23.57 -11.04
CA GLY A 218 -16.16 23.99 -11.02
C GLY A 218 -17.12 23.05 -11.75
N GLY A 219 -16.62 22.05 -12.50
CA GLY A 219 -17.46 21.04 -13.16
C GLY A 219 -17.83 19.88 -12.24
N GLY A 220 -18.98 19.25 -12.42
CA GLY A 220 -19.44 18.07 -11.67
C GLY A 220 -18.51 16.84 -11.64
N CYS A 221 -18.60 16.03 -10.58
CA CYS A 221 -17.75 14.86 -10.35
C CYS A 221 -18.47 13.72 -9.60
N GLY A 222 -17.96 12.49 -9.71
CA GLY A 222 -18.39 11.34 -8.90
C GLY A 222 -17.25 10.75 -8.05
N ALA A 223 -16.02 10.80 -8.56
CA ALA A 223 -14.78 10.41 -7.92
C ALA A 223 -13.64 11.36 -8.34
N GLY A 224 -12.52 11.35 -7.61
CA GLY A 224 -11.38 12.21 -7.88
C GLY A 224 -10.75 12.02 -9.28
N SER A 225 -10.79 10.79 -9.81
CA SER A 225 -10.38 10.43 -11.18
C SER A 225 -11.03 11.28 -12.27
N ASP A 226 -12.20 11.83 -11.98
CA ASP A 226 -13.04 12.51 -12.95
C ASP A 226 -12.64 13.97 -13.15
N CYS A 227 -11.76 14.48 -12.28
CA CYS A 227 -11.36 15.88 -12.21
C CYS A 227 -9.93 16.07 -12.68
N GLY A 228 -9.67 17.13 -13.46
CA GLY A 228 -8.31 17.52 -13.87
C GLY A 228 -7.45 18.04 -12.72
N SER A 229 -8.07 18.32 -11.57
CA SER A 229 -7.42 18.52 -10.27
C SER A 229 -7.15 17.20 -9.53
N GLY A 230 -7.79 16.08 -9.89
CA GLY A 230 -7.82 14.86 -9.09
C GLY A 230 -8.87 14.88 -7.97
N VAL A 231 -9.57 15.99 -7.76
CA VAL A 231 -10.33 16.27 -6.53
C VAL A 231 -11.83 16.37 -6.79
N CYS A 232 -12.62 15.54 -6.11
CA CYS A 232 -14.08 15.62 -6.16
C CYS A 232 -14.65 15.92 -4.77
N SER A 233 -15.33 17.06 -4.59
CA SER A 233 -15.90 17.49 -3.30
C SER A 233 -17.30 18.10 -3.48
N GLU A 234 -18.24 17.71 -2.63
CA GLU A 234 -19.69 18.02 -2.76
C GLU A 234 -20.30 17.74 -4.15
N GLY A 235 -19.69 16.82 -4.92
CA GLY A 235 -20.12 16.50 -6.30
C GLY A 235 -19.64 17.47 -7.38
N ALA A 236 -18.69 18.37 -7.06
CA ALA A 236 -17.98 19.20 -8.03
C ALA A 236 -16.45 19.09 -7.89
N CYS A 237 -15.76 19.19 -9.02
CA CYS A 237 -14.31 19.30 -9.11
C CYS A 237 -13.87 20.62 -8.52
N VAL A 238 -13.37 20.60 -7.28
CA VAL A 238 -12.82 21.80 -6.64
C VAL A 238 -11.43 22.12 -7.21
N ALA A 239 -10.95 23.32 -6.88
CA ALA A 239 -9.57 23.67 -7.17
C ALA A 239 -8.63 22.71 -6.41
N PRO A 240 -7.45 22.40 -6.97
CA PRO A 240 -6.41 21.69 -6.22
C PRO A 240 -6.09 22.43 -4.91
N THR A 241 -6.21 21.75 -3.77
CA THR A 241 -5.99 22.30 -2.43
C THR A 241 -5.28 21.31 -1.50
N CYS A 242 -4.46 21.89 -0.61
CA CYS A 242 -3.53 21.24 0.31
C CYS A 242 -4.17 20.43 1.46
N SER A 243 -5.26 19.69 1.19
CA SER A 243 -6.11 19.03 2.19
C SER A 243 -7.27 18.22 1.57
N ASP A 244 -7.16 17.76 0.32
CA ASP A 244 -8.28 17.20 -0.45
C ASP A 244 -8.12 15.75 -0.94
N GLY A 245 -7.05 15.06 -0.51
CA GLY A 245 -6.87 13.62 -0.49
C GLY A 245 -6.09 13.03 -1.67
N VAL A 246 -5.49 13.84 -2.54
CA VAL A 246 -4.86 13.38 -3.80
C VAL A 246 -3.70 14.28 -4.26
N THR A 247 -2.51 13.73 -4.50
CA THR A 247 -1.33 14.50 -4.96
C THR A 247 -1.60 15.30 -6.25
N ASN A 248 -1.69 16.62 -6.16
CA ASN A 248 -2.17 17.46 -7.27
C ASN A 248 -1.52 18.85 -7.34
N GLY A 249 -1.95 19.70 -8.29
CA GLY A 249 -1.59 21.12 -8.33
C GLY A 249 -0.08 21.41 -8.42
N THR A 250 0.53 21.76 -7.29
CA THR A 250 1.98 21.96 -7.10
C THR A 250 2.59 21.05 -6.04
N GLU A 251 1.78 20.16 -5.46
CA GLU A 251 2.14 19.26 -4.37
C GLU A 251 3.20 18.24 -4.80
N SER A 252 3.85 17.66 -3.81
CA SER A 252 4.87 16.64 -3.99
C SER A 252 4.47 15.27 -3.45
N ASP A 253 3.58 15.24 -2.45
CA ASP A 253 2.73 14.09 -2.13
C ASP A 253 1.30 14.56 -1.84
N VAL A 254 0.40 13.63 -1.53
CA VAL A 254 -0.98 13.90 -1.15
C VAL A 254 -1.08 15.07 -0.17
N ASP A 255 -1.77 16.14 -0.59
CA ASP A 255 -2.13 17.33 0.18
C ASP A 255 -0.96 18.26 0.60
N CYS A 256 0.28 18.01 0.16
CA CYS A 256 1.43 18.64 0.79
C CYS A 256 2.59 19.00 -0.16
N GLY A 257 3.38 20.00 0.25
CA GLY A 257 4.58 20.46 -0.45
C GLY A 257 4.36 21.51 -1.56
N GLY A 258 5.45 22.05 -2.11
CA GLY A 258 5.42 23.05 -3.18
C GLY A 258 4.89 24.43 -2.74
N THR A 259 3.57 24.63 -2.76
CA THR A 259 2.92 25.81 -2.14
C THR A 259 1.95 25.47 -1.01
N CYS A 260 1.91 24.20 -0.62
CA CYS A 260 1.06 23.68 0.44
C CYS A 260 1.75 23.64 1.81
N GLU A 261 1.02 23.22 2.84
CA GLU A 261 1.65 22.87 4.11
C GLU A 261 2.75 21.82 3.85
N PRO A 262 3.92 21.93 4.48
CA PRO A 262 5.01 21.00 4.20
C PRO A 262 4.68 19.59 4.71
N CYS A 263 5.00 18.57 3.92
CA CYS A 263 4.64 17.17 4.10
C CYS A 263 5.18 16.55 5.40
N PRO A 264 4.44 15.58 5.98
CA PRO A 264 4.97 14.63 6.96
C PRO A 264 5.92 13.63 6.27
N ASP A 265 6.27 12.57 6.99
CA ASP A 265 7.47 11.81 6.70
C ASP A 265 7.27 10.59 5.80
N ASP A 266 8.35 10.19 5.13
CA ASP A 266 8.41 9.25 4.00
C ASP A 266 7.49 9.63 2.80
N ALA A 267 6.76 10.75 2.88
CA ALA A 267 5.89 11.29 1.83
C ALA A 267 6.68 11.93 0.67
N GLY A 268 6.18 11.81 -0.55
CA GLY A 268 6.72 12.40 -1.77
C GLY A 268 7.17 13.87 -1.67
N CYS A 269 8.36 14.18 -2.19
CA CYS A 269 8.96 15.51 -2.13
C CYS A 269 9.72 15.86 -3.42
N ASN A 270 9.66 17.13 -3.84
CA ASN A 270 10.43 17.65 -4.98
C ASN A 270 11.49 18.67 -4.55
N SER A 271 11.26 19.37 -3.43
CA SER A 271 12.15 20.32 -2.79
C SER A 271 12.17 20.11 -1.27
N PRO A 272 13.21 20.53 -0.54
CA PRO A 272 13.26 20.36 0.91
C PRO A 272 12.22 21.20 1.67
N ALA A 273 11.90 22.39 1.13
CA ALA A 273 10.81 23.23 1.65
C ALA A 273 9.43 22.55 1.55
N ASP A 274 9.32 21.44 0.82
CA ASP A 274 8.11 20.63 0.70
C ASP A 274 7.84 19.77 1.96
N CYS A 275 8.74 19.72 2.96
CA CYS A 275 8.65 18.82 4.12
C CYS A 275 8.56 19.59 5.45
N ALA A 276 7.80 19.13 6.45
CA ALA A 276 7.61 19.85 7.73
C ALA A 276 8.83 19.77 8.65
N SER A 277 9.61 18.71 8.53
CA SER A 277 11.01 18.66 8.95
C SER A 277 11.94 19.58 8.15
N GLN A 278 11.61 19.76 6.87
CA GLN A 278 12.38 20.41 5.81
C GLN A 278 13.42 19.53 5.07
N VAL A 279 13.71 18.24 5.35
CA VAL A 279 14.45 17.37 4.37
C VAL A 279 13.51 16.69 3.40
N CYS A 280 13.78 16.96 2.13
CA CYS A 280 13.48 16.07 1.01
C CYS A 280 14.73 15.29 0.57
N THR A 281 14.73 13.96 0.65
CA THR A 281 15.85 13.10 0.20
C THR A 281 15.34 11.93 -0.63
N SER A 282 16.00 11.65 -1.76
CA SER A 282 15.60 10.62 -2.74
C SER A 282 14.17 10.74 -3.30
N GLY A 283 13.48 11.87 -3.06
CA GLY A 283 12.07 12.07 -3.41
C GLY A 283 11.09 11.72 -2.29
N ALA A 284 11.55 11.52 -1.04
CA ALA A 284 10.73 11.39 0.15
C ALA A 284 11.14 12.39 1.26
N CYS A 285 10.15 12.94 1.96
CA CYS A 285 10.27 13.72 3.19
C CYS A 285 10.65 12.84 4.36
N GLN A 286 11.11 13.42 5.45
CA GLN A 286 11.88 12.69 6.47
C GLN A 286 11.48 13.18 7.90
N THR A 287 11.30 12.29 8.91
CA THR A 287 11.13 12.51 10.39
C THR A 287 12.40 12.67 11.27
N PRO A 288 12.80 13.84 11.74
CA PRO A 288 14.21 14.10 12.12
C PRO A 288 15.17 13.06 12.81
N THR A 289 15.21 12.80 14.16
CA THR A 289 16.15 11.86 14.95
C THR A 289 17.63 12.35 14.99
N CYS A 290 18.59 12.32 15.99
CA CYS A 290 19.71 13.33 16.36
C CYS A 290 21.14 13.54 15.69
N ASP A 291 21.45 14.79 15.28
CA ASP A 291 22.43 15.54 14.41
C ASP A 291 21.98 16.09 12.97
N ASP A 292 20.85 16.81 12.76
CA ASP A 292 20.32 17.29 11.42
C ASP A 292 20.32 18.81 11.27
N ARG A 293 20.90 19.54 12.20
CA ARG A 293 21.13 20.97 12.10
C ARG A 293 19.85 21.84 12.16
N ALA A 294 18.62 21.37 11.94
CA ALA A 294 17.43 22.19 11.62
C ALA A 294 16.49 22.49 12.82
N LYS A 295 17.09 23.09 13.86
CA LYS A 295 16.51 23.35 15.19
C LYS A 295 15.11 24.03 15.27
N ASN A 296 14.09 23.30 15.72
CA ASN A 296 12.95 23.73 16.57
C ASN A 296 12.54 22.56 17.53
N GLY A 297 12.19 22.75 18.82
CA GLY A 297 11.52 21.70 19.67
C GLY A 297 12.23 21.19 20.95
N ASP A 298 12.17 19.86 21.23
CA ASP A 298 12.53 19.14 22.50
C ASP A 298 13.92 19.39 23.12
N GLU A 299 15.01 19.25 22.35
CA GLU A 299 16.38 19.50 22.84
C GLU A 299 16.65 20.98 23.19
N THR A 300 17.86 21.27 23.67
CA THR A 300 18.20 22.61 24.17
C THR A 300 19.17 23.38 23.27
N GLY A 301 20.06 22.70 22.55
CA GLY A 301 21.08 23.27 21.67
C GLY A 301 20.66 23.34 20.19
N THR A 302 21.61 23.14 19.29
CA THR A 302 21.39 22.68 17.91
C THR A 302 22.30 21.47 17.82
N ASP A 303 21.69 20.28 17.67
CA ASP A 303 22.31 18.95 17.64
C ASP A 303 22.82 18.49 19.01
N CYS A 304 22.09 18.84 20.07
CA CYS A 304 22.37 18.41 21.44
C CYS A 304 21.36 18.89 22.51
N GLY A 305 21.28 18.12 23.60
CA GLY A 305 20.83 18.57 24.93
C GLY A 305 19.38 18.22 25.32
N GLY A 306 19.06 18.37 26.61
CA GLY A 306 17.78 17.93 27.16
C GLY A 306 17.69 16.41 27.36
N PRO A 307 16.49 15.86 27.67
CA PRO A 307 16.30 14.43 27.95
C PRO A 307 16.43 13.55 26.70
N ALA A 308 16.46 14.18 25.53
CA ALA A 308 16.46 13.51 24.25
C ALA A 308 17.86 13.04 23.84
N CYS A 309 18.84 13.93 23.70
CA CYS A 309 20.02 13.63 22.89
C CYS A 309 21.35 13.84 23.63
N GLY A 310 22.46 13.73 22.89
CA GLY A 310 23.79 13.89 23.44
C GLY A 310 23.90 15.22 24.20
N PRO A 311 24.31 15.21 25.48
CA PRO A 311 24.35 16.43 26.27
C PRO A 311 25.32 17.45 25.65
N CYS A 312 24.91 18.73 25.64
CA CYS A 312 25.59 19.82 24.96
C CYS A 312 27.10 19.89 25.26
N ALA A 313 27.86 20.16 24.21
CA ALA A 313 29.23 20.61 24.33
C ALA A 313 29.30 22.01 24.99
N ASN A 314 30.46 22.38 25.52
CA ASN A 314 30.63 23.64 26.27
C ASN A 314 30.36 24.88 25.40
N GLY A 315 29.47 25.73 25.89
CA GLY A 315 28.88 26.84 25.13
C GLY A 315 27.53 26.54 24.46
N GLY A 316 27.10 25.28 24.35
CA GLY A 316 25.74 24.90 23.97
C GLY A 316 24.73 25.24 25.07
N GLY A 317 23.48 25.53 24.68
CA GLY A 317 22.43 25.95 25.60
C GLY A 317 21.98 24.81 26.52
N CYS A 318 22.18 24.95 27.82
CA CYS A 318 21.78 23.98 28.83
C CYS A 318 20.82 24.58 29.86
N THR A 319 20.05 23.72 30.51
CA THR A 319 19.18 24.05 31.64
C THR A 319 19.71 23.50 32.97
N GLU A 320 20.32 22.31 32.95
CA GLU A 320 20.99 21.71 34.11
C GLU A 320 22.28 20.95 33.75
N GLY A 321 23.06 20.54 34.75
CA GLY A 321 24.40 19.97 34.56
C GLY A 321 24.44 18.59 33.89
N ALA A 322 23.30 17.89 33.82
CA ALA A 322 23.16 16.65 33.06
C ALA A 322 23.09 16.92 31.55
N ASP A 323 22.59 18.10 31.13
CA ASP A 323 22.57 18.55 29.74
C ASP A 323 23.97 18.90 29.20
N CYS A 324 25.05 18.62 29.95
CA CYS A 324 26.42 18.99 29.62
C CYS A 324 27.35 17.77 29.56
N LEU A 325 28.09 17.62 28.46
CA LEU A 325 29.08 16.54 28.30
C LEU A 325 30.21 16.59 29.37
N SER A 326 30.39 17.77 29.98
CA SER A 326 31.31 18.07 31.08
C SER A 326 30.74 17.81 32.49
N GLY A 327 29.46 17.48 32.60
CA GLY A 327 28.72 17.40 33.87
C GLY A 327 28.42 18.75 34.56
N THR A 328 28.74 19.89 33.94
CA THR A 328 28.64 21.22 34.57
C THR A 328 27.98 22.26 33.66
N CYS A 329 26.74 22.67 33.98
CA CYS A 329 26.04 23.79 33.34
C CYS A 329 26.27 25.09 34.14
N ALA A 330 26.81 26.13 33.51
CA ALA A 330 27.20 27.38 34.15
C ALA A 330 26.53 28.59 33.45
N VAL A 331 25.49 29.14 34.09
CA VAL A 331 24.72 30.30 33.55
C VAL A 331 24.00 29.99 32.23
N GLY A 332 23.47 28.78 32.09
CA GLY A 332 22.71 28.34 30.92
C GLY A 332 23.55 27.90 29.72
N VAL A 333 24.87 27.76 29.90
CA VAL A 333 25.79 27.16 28.93
C VAL A 333 26.80 26.23 29.61
N CYS A 334 27.17 25.14 28.95
CA CYS A 334 28.05 24.12 29.53
C CYS A 334 29.51 24.58 29.70
N ALA A 335 30.21 24.10 30.74
CA ALA A 335 31.58 24.48 31.11
C ALA A 335 32.40 23.30 31.70
N ASP A 336 33.74 23.36 31.66
CA ASP A 336 34.65 22.23 31.94
C ASP A 336 34.96 21.93 33.44
N PRO A 337 35.25 20.65 33.79
CA PRO A 337 35.93 20.28 35.04
C PRO A 337 37.42 20.71 35.04
N SER A 338 38.08 20.72 36.21
CA SER A 338 39.44 21.29 36.32
C SER A 338 40.36 20.57 37.30
N CYS A 339 41.62 20.37 36.88
CA CYS A 339 42.76 19.81 37.62
C CYS A 339 43.27 20.69 38.79
N THR A 340 42.35 21.36 39.50
CA THR A 340 42.62 22.21 40.68
C THR A 340 41.48 22.20 41.70
N ASP A 341 40.47 21.33 41.51
CA ASP A 341 39.31 21.25 42.42
C ASP A 341 39.59 20.44 43.71
N GLY A 342 40.74 19.74 43.76
CA GLY A 342 41.24 19.03 44.93
C GLY A 342 40.78 17.58 45.04
N GLN A 343 40.39 16.95 43.93
CA GLN A 343 39.91 15.57 43.87
C GLN A 343 40.62 14.75 42.74
N PRO A 344 40.54 13.41 42.77
CA PRO A 344 40.94 12.54 41.65
C PRO A 344 39.68 12.08 40.89
N ASN A 345 39.15 12.93 40.01
CA ASN A 345 37.76 12.90 39.53
C ASN A 345 37.58 13.28 38.05
N GLY A 346 38.18 12.50 37.16
CA GLY A 346 38.11 12.73 35.73
C GLY A 346 39.13 11.86 35.01
N THR A 347 40.24 12.48 34.63
CA THR A 347 41.38 11.80 33.97
C THR A 347 42.58 11.57 34.88
N GLU A 348 42.51 12.02 36.13
CA GLU A 348 43.64 12.10 37.07
C GLU A 348 44.15 10.71 37.51
N THR A 349 45.46 10.48 37.40
CA THR A 349 46.13 9.26 37.91
C THR A 349 46.79 9.46 39.28
N GLY A 350 47.09 10.71 39.64
CA GLY A 350 47.43 11.17 40.97
C GLY A 350 46.27 11.94 41.63
N THR A 351 46.58 12.89 42.51
CA THR A 351 45.62 13.89 43.00
C THR A 351 45.92 15.21 42.28
N ASP A 352 44.97 15.74 41.52
CA ASP A 352 45.13 16.92 40.65
C ASP A 352 46.28 16.81 39.59
N CYS A 353 46.87 15.63 39.36
CA CYS A 353 48.00 15.43 38.44
C CYS A 353 47.94 14.09 37.68
N GLY A 354 48.62 14.05 36.52
CA GLY A 354 48.80 12.86 35.68
C GLY A 354 47.52 12.42 34.97
N GLY A 355 47.61 11.98 33.72
CA GLY A 355 46.45 11.62 32.91
C GLY A 355 45.62 12.81 32.40
N GLY A 356 45.20 12.72 31.12
CA GLY A 356 44.38 13.74 30.45
C GLY A 356 44.99 15.14 30.39
N SER A 357 44.22 16.15 30.76
CA SER A 357 44.60 17.57 30.68
C SER A 357 45.41 18.08 31.88
N CYS A 358 45.67 17.22 32.88
CA CYS A 358 46.27 17.61 34.14
C CYS A 358 47.81 17.62 34.10
N PRO A 359 48.47 18.48 34.89
CA PRO A 359 49.93 18.59 34.87
C PRO A 359 50.57 17.22 35.19
N PRO A 360 51.62 16.80 34.46
CA PRO A 360 52.29 15.52 34.73
C PRO A 360 52.85 15.47 36.15
N CYS A 361 52.60 14.37 36.85
CA CYS A 361 53.03 14.15 38.21
C CYS A 361 54.57 14.12 38.33
N GLY A 362 55.06 14.48 39.52
CA GLY A 362 56.47 14.49 39.86
C GLY A 362 57.06 13.10 40.10
N ALA A 363 58.39 13.02 40.17
CA ALA A 363 59.06 11.77 40.51
C ALA A 363 58.63 11.31 41.92
N ASN A 364 58.32 10.01 42.07
CA ASN A 364 57.70 9.36 43.23
C ASN A 364 56.17 9.52 43.40
N GLU A 365 55.46 10.16 42.47
CA GLU A 365 53.99 10.21 42.46
C GLU A 365 53.37 9.10 41.57
N GLY A 366 52.05 8.95 41.64
CA GLY A 366 51.31 7.81 41.07
C GLY A 366 51.04 7.93 39.57
N CYS A 367 51.30 6.84 38.84
CA CYS A 367 51.08 6.75 37.40
C CYS A 367 50.54 5.37 37.00
N VAL A 368 49.78 5.33 35.92
CA VAL A 368 49.27 4.13 35.25
C VAL A 368 49.98 3.93 33.91
N VAL A 369 50.29 5.02 33.21
CA VAL A 369 51.04 5.05 31.95
C VAL A 369 52.26 5.99 32.04
N PRO A 370 53.26 5.87 31.15
CA PRO A 370 54.44 6.74 31.21
C PRO A 370 54.14 8.23 31.03
N ALA A 371 53.08 8.56 30.26
CA ALA A 371 52.64 9.92 29.98
C ALA A 371 52.23 10.72 31.24
N ASP A 372 51.81 10.04 32.31
CA ASP A 372 51.40 10.67 33.57
C ASP A 372 52.56 11.35 34.31
N CYS A 373 53.80 11.07 33.90
CA CYS A 373 55.01 11.51 34.56
C CYS A 373 55.69 12.66 33.83
N ALA A 374 56.19 13.66 34.56
CA ALA A 374 56.98 14.75 33.97
C ALA A 374 58.29 14.29 33.27
N SER A 375 58.73 13.06 33.55
CA SER A 375 59.86 12.38 32.89
C SER A 375 59.48 11.51 31.70
N GLN A 376 58.18 11.31 31.45
CA GLN A 376 57.64 10.31 30.52
C GLN A 376 58.05 8.85 30.81
N VAL A 377 58.47 8.54 32.05
CA VAL A 377 58.88 7.19 32.48
C VAL A 377 58.14 6.78 33.77
N CYS A 378 57.12 5.92 33.62
CA CYS A 378 56.42 5.27 34.73
C CYS A 378 56.96 3.84 34.90
N THR A 379 57.29 3.42 36.13
CA THR A 379 57.74 2.04 36.41
C THR A 379 57.27 1.59 37.78
N GLY A 380 56.61 0.42 37.84
CA GLY A 380 56.02 -0.10 39.08
C GLY A 380 54.84 0.71 39.62
N GLY A 381 54.20 1.54 38.77
CA GLY A 381 53.14 2.47 39.14
C GLY A 381 53.64 3.81 39.70
N VAL A 382 54.94 4.12 39.54
CA VAL A 382 55.59 5.31 40.11
C VAL A 382 56.51 5.99 39.08
N CYS A 383 56.49 7.32 39.05
CA CYS A 383 57.28 8.13 38.12
C CYS A 383 58.79 8.19 38.42
N GLN A 384 59.61 8.03 37.38
CA GLN A 384 61.09 8.01 37.41
C GLN A 384 61.70 9.34 36.91
N ALA A 385 62.98 9.37 36.50
CA ALA A 385 63.69 10.57 36.06
C ALA A 385 64.45 10.39 34.71
N PRO A 386 64.64 11.46 33.91
CA PRO A 386 65.23 11.45 32.54
C PRO A 386 66.67 10.93 32.34
N ALA A 387 66.98 10.35 31.17
CA ALA A 387 68.34 10.06 30.66
C ALA A 387 68.42 9.87 29.12
N CYS A 388 69.54 10.28 28.47
CA CYS A 388 69.80 10.07 27.01
C CYS A 388 69.95 8.58 26.56
N ASP A 389 69.36 7.62 27.26
CA ASP A 389 69.22 6.22 26.83
C ASP A 389 67.91 5.56 27.29
N ASP A 390 66.88 6.36 27.64
CA ASP A 390 65.57 5.90 28.10
C ASP A 390 64.49 5.76 27.00
N GLN A 391 64.82 6.10 25.74
CA GLN A 391 63.99 5.96 24.54
C GLN A 391 62.74 6.85 24.49
N VAL A 392 62.69 7.93 25.29
CA VAL A 392 61.66 8.97 25.18
C VAL A 392 62.29 10.35 25.14
N LYS A 393 61.91 11.17 24.15
CA LYS A 393 62.43 12.54 23.99
C LYS A 393 62.14 13.39 25.23
N ASN A 394 63.16 13.60 26.07
CA ASN A 394 63.03 14.32 27.34
C ASN A 394 64.29 15.18 27.62
N GLY A 395 64.35 15.83 28.78
CA GLY A 395 65.49 16.70 29.12
C GLY A 395 65.62 17.91 28.18
N ASP A 396 66.78 18.06 27.53
CA ASP A 396 67.08 19.11 26.53
C ASP A 396 67.21 18.58 25.09
N GLU A 397 66.67 17.40 24.80
CA GLU A 397 66.77 16.72 23.49
C GLU A 397 65.97 17.39 22.36
N SER A 398 66.56 17.41 21.15
CA SER A 398 65.95 17.99 19.95
C SER A 398 65.23 16.96 19.08
N ASP A 399 65.53 15.66 19.22
CA ASP A 399 64.64 14.53 18.91
C ASP A 399 64.95 13.32 19.82
N VAL A 400 64.21 12.20 19.76
CA VAL A 400 64.35 11.07 20.72
C VAL A 400 65.81 10.58 20.85
N ASP A 401 66.35 10.57 22.07
CA ASP A 401 67.74 10.23 22.43
C ASP A 401 68.81 11.12 21.73
N CYS A 402 68.44 12.23 21.06
CA CYS A 402 69.32 12.98 20.16
C CYS A 402 69.14 14.52 20.15
N GLY A 403 70.18 15.21 19.66
CA GLY A 403 70.27 16.67 19.64
C GLY A 403 70.45 17.30 21.02
N GLY A 404 70.11 18.58 21.13
CA GLY A 404 70.27 19.34 22.36
C GLY A 404 71.72 19.71 22.68
N THR A 405 71.99 20.01 23.95
CA THR A 405 73.34 20.30 24.46
C THR A 405 73.96 19.15 25.27
N THR A 406 73.13 18.23 25.77
CA THR A 406 73.58 17.05 26.55
C THR A 406 73.80 15.80 25.70
N CYS A 407 72.96 15.56 24.68
CA CYS A 407 72.99 14.37 23.82
C CYS A 407 73.62 14.71 22.44
N ALA A 408 73.45 13.90 21.38
CA ALA A 408 74.19 14.03 20.11
C ALA A 408 73.28 14.23 18.87
N GLY A 409 73.66 15.11 17.93
CA GLY A 409 72.82 15.58 16.81
C GLY A 409 72.16 14.52 15.90
N CYS A 410 70.98 14.86 15.40
CA CYS A 410 70.01 14.00 14.69
C CYS A 410 70.20 13.98 13.15
N VAL A 411 69.51 13.09 12.44
CA VAL A 411 69.66 12.88 10.97
C VAL A 411 68.53 13.50 10.13
N ASP A 412 68.66 13.48 8.80
CA ASP A 412 67.65 14.03 7.89
C ASP A 412 66.26 13.40 8.10
N GLY A 413 65.21 14.22 8.05
CA GLY A 413 63.83 13.84 8.37
C GLY A 413 63.44 13.93 9.85
N PHE A 414 64.39 14.14 10.77
CA PHE A 414 64.12 14.33 12.20
C PHE A 414 63.97 15.80 12.58
N SER A 415 63.48 16.04 13.80
CA SER A 415 63.15 17.36 14.35
C SER A 415 64.40 18.18 14.70
N CYS A 416 64.27 19.51 14.67
CA CYS A 416 65.35 20.44 15.02
C CYS A 416 64.82 21.78 15.53
N ALA A 417 65.55 22.40 16.47
CA ALA A 417 65.36 23.78 16.89
C ALA A 417 66.31 24.74 16.17
N GLY A 418 67.52 24.27 15.83
CA GLY A 418 68.53 25.00 15.05
C GLY A 418 69.28 24.11 14.06
N PRO A 419 70.04 24.70 13.12
CA PRO A 419 70.93 23.95 12.21
C PRO A 419 71.90 23.01 12.93
N GLU A 420 72.37 23.38 14.11
CA GLU A 420 73.24 22.60 14.99
C GLU A 420 72.66 21.26 15.46
N ASP A 421 71.33 21.10 15.47
CA ASP A 421 70.68 19.81 15.78
C ASP A 421 70.75 18.82 14.61
N CYS A 422 70.83 19.32 13.37
CA CYS A 422 70.83 18.51 12.15
C CYS A 422 72.25 18.14 11.71
N ALA A 423 72.50 16.85 11.46
CA ALA A 423 73.73 16.39 10.79
C ALA A 423 73.97 17.03 9.40
N SER A 424 72.92 17.51 8.74
CA SER A 424 72.94 18.23 7.45
C SER A 424 72.97 19.76 7.56
N ALA A 425 72.82 20.32 8.77
CA ALA A 425 72.68 21.75 9.03
C ALA A 425 71.56 22.47 8.25
N LYS A 426 70.46 21.76 7.93
CA LYS A 426 69.31 22.30 7.19
C LYS A 426 67.97 22.09 7.90
N CYS A 427 67.82 22.78 9.02
CA CYS A 427 66.52 22.92 9.68
C CYS A 427 65.62 23.89 8.87
N ILE A 428 64.54 23.38 8.26
CA ILE A 428 63.50 24.17 7.58
C ILE A 428 62.16 23.81 8.24
N ALA A 429 61.39 24.82 8.64
CA ALA A 429 60.11 24.64 9.36
C ALA A 429 60.13 23.71 10.59
N GLY A 430 61.31 23.51 11.22
CA GLY A 430 61.49 22.65 12.40
C GLY A 430 61.90 21.20 12.11
N VAL A 431 62.17 20.84 10.86
CA VAL A 431 62.62 19.50 10.43
C VAL A 431 63.91 19.61 9.61
N CYS A 432 64.79 18.60 9.71
CA CYS A 432 66.01 18.51 8.91
C CYS A 432 65.68 18.11 7.46
N TYR A 433 65.65 19.08 6.55
CA TYR A 433 65.26 18.90 5.14
C TYR A 433 66.45 18.69 4.18
N PRO A 434 66.23 18.04 3.01
CA PRO A 434 67.17 18.06 1.90
C PRO A 434 67.55 19.48 1.46
N GLN A 435 68.80 19.65 1.05
CA GLN A 435 69.42 20.96 0.80
C GLN A 435 68.87 21.80 -0.37
N PHE A 436 67.84 21.34 -1.08
CA PHE A 436 67.26 22.00 -2.26
C PHE A 436 65.93 22.72 -2.00
N CYS A 437 65.13 22.29 -1.02
CA CYS A 437 63.86 22.94 -0.68
C CYS A 437 64.09 24.40 -0.22
N GLY A 438 63.30 25.36 -0.72
CA GLY A 438 63.43 26.77 -0.32
C GLY A 438 64.65 27.48 -0.93
N ASN A 439 64.97 27.19 -2.19
CA ASN A 439 66.09 27.79 -2.92
C ASN A 439 65.68 28.92 -3.91
N ALA A 440 64.39 29.24 -3.98
CA ALA A 440 63.79 30.22 -4.91
C ALA A 440 63.87 29.81 -6.39
N ARG A 441 63.73 28.50 -6.66
CA ARG A 441 63.71 27.89 -7.99
C ARG A 441 62.89 26.62 -7.98
N LEU A 442 62.08 26.44 -9.03
CA LEU A 442 61.49 25.15 -9.36
C LEU A 442 62.60 24.16 -9.79
N ASP A 443 63.14 23.40 -8.84
CA ASP A 443 63.96 22.21 -9.08
C ASP A 443 63.59 21.08 -8.09
N GLY A 444 64.22 19.91 -8.23
CA GLY A 444 63.72 18.69 -7.58
C GLY A 444 62.43 18.18 -8.23
N ASP A 445 61.37 18.02 -7.43
CA ASP A 445 60.05 17.50 -7.79
C ASP A 445 58.88 18.44 -7.44
N GLU A 446 59.17 19.72 -7.18
CA GLU A 446 58.20 20.79 -6.89
C GLU A 446 57.17 21.00 -8.03
N THR A 447 55.96 21.47 -7.70
CA THR A 447 54.86 21.72 -8.66
C THR A 447 54.61 23.21 -8.93
N ASP A 448 54.98 24.10 -8.00
CA ASP A 448 55.23 25.54 -8.20
C ASP A 448 56.47 25.95 -7.37
N VAL A 449 57.00 27.18 -7.51
CA VAL A 449 58.33 27.53 -6.95
C VAL A 449 58.37 27.40 -5.41
N ASP A 450 59.26 26.56 -4.90
CA ASP A 450 59.39 26.17 -3.48
C ASP A 450 58.12 25.50 -2.88
N CYS A 451 57.13 25.06 -3.69
CA CYS A 451 55.89 24.42 -3.20
C CYS A 451 55.41 23.21 -4.05
N GLY A 452 54.68 22.30 -3.40
CA GLY A 452 54.24 21.00 -3.94
C GLY A 452 55.34 19.94 -4.03
N GLY A 453 54.98 18.74 -4.47
CA GLY A 453 55.92 17.60 -4.55
C GLY A 453 56.43 17.18 -3.16
N SER A 454 57.75 17.16 -2.97
CA SER A 454 58.37 16.94 -1.65
C SER A 454 58.45 18.20 -0.75
N CYS A 455 57.97 19.35 -1.25
CA CYS A 455 57.87 20.63 -0.52
C CYS A 455 56.45 20.89 0.00
N LEU A 456 56.20 22.08 0.56
CA LEU A 456 54.92 22.43 1.22
C LEU A 456 53.80 22.68 0.19
N ALA A 457 52.54 22.35 0.51
CA ALA A 457 51.40 22.55 -0.42
C ALA A 457 51.10 24.03 -0.73
N CYS A 458 50.43 24.27 -1.87
CA CYS A 458 50.20 25.57 -2.48
C CYS A 458 48.74 26.08 -2.23
N GLY A 459 48.54 27.41 -2.29
CA GLY A 459 47.27 28.06 -1.89
C GLY A 459 46.24 28.28 -3.02
N PRO A 460 45.07 28.88 -2.71
CA PRO A 460 44.05 29.26 -3.70
C PRO A 460 44.62 30.13 -4.82
N GLY A 461 44.47 29.67 -6.08
CA GLY A 461 45.08 30.30 -7.24
C GLY A 461 46.50 29.84 -7.61
N GLY A 462 47.15 29.02 -6.78
CA GLY A 462 48.41 28.33 -7.10
C GLY A 462 48.22 27.18 -8.09
N ALA A 463 49.31 26.72 -8.70
CA ALA A 463 49.29 25.55 -9.57
C ALA A 463 49.14 24.25 -8.78
N CYS A 464 48.36 23.31 -9.31
CA CYS A 464 48.23 21.96 -8.76
C CYS A 464 48.19 20.89 -9.86
N ILE A 465 48.65 19.68 -9.52
CA ILE A 465 48.52 18.46 -10.32
C ILE A 465 47.56 17.49 -9.63
N THR A 466 47.57 17.42 -8.30
CA THR A 466 46.61 16.64 -7.50
C THR A 466 45.95 17.51 -6.42
N PRO A 467 44.83 17.06 -5.80
CA PRO A 467 44.17 17.78 -4.70
C PRO A 467 45.07 18.08 -3.50
N GLU A 468 46.10 17.26 -3.27
CA GLU A 468 47.04 17.40 -2.17
C GLU A 468 48.06 18.55 -2.37
N ASP A 469 48.27 19.00 -3.62
CA ASP A 469 48.98 20.26 -3.88
C ASP A 469 48.17 21.49 -3.39
N CYS A 470 46.88 21.34 -3.08
CA CYS A 470 45.96 22.43 -2.73
C CYS A 470 45.58 22.44 -1.24
N THR A 471 45.77 23.57 -0.57
CA THR A 471 45.29 23.78 0.83
C THR A 471 43.77 23.68 1.01
N SER A 472 42.98 23.65 -0.07
CA SER A 472 41.52 23.50 -0.02
C SER A 472 41.00 22.12 -0.42
N GLY A 473 41.87 21.17 -0.82
CA GLY A 473 41.45 19.85 -1.30
C GLY A 473 40.68 19.84 -2.63
N VAL A 474 40.43 21.01 -3.26
CA VAL A 474 39.70 21.13 -4.52
C VAL A 474 40.62 21.67 -5.62
N CYS A 475 41.50 20.81 -6.14
CA CYS A 475 42.25 21.07 -7.38
C CYS A 475 41.32 20.83 -8.58
N THR A 476 40.94 21.87 -9.33
CA THR A 476 40.08 21.75 -10.52
C THR A 476 40.61 22.66 -11.63
N GLY A 477 40.91 22.07 -12.79
CA GLY A 477 41.56 22.80 -13.89
C GLY A 477 43.00 23.22 -13.58
N ASN A 478 43.71 22.44 -12.76
CA ASN A 478 45.07 22.71 -12.26
C ASN A 478 45.19 23.97 -11.38
N VAL A 479 44.09 24.41 -10.75
CA VAL A 479 44.04 25.51 -9.79
C VAL A 479 43.14 25.14 -8.59
N CYS A 480 43.44 25.66 -7.41
CA CYS A 480 42.73 25.38 -6.15
C CYS A 480 41.49 26.28 -5.90
N LEU A 481 40.34 25.71 -5.49
CA LEU A 481 39.02 26.38 -5.33
C LEU A 481 38.42 26.32 -3.88
N SER A 482 37.09 26.53 -3.71
CA SER A 482 36.38 26.72 -2.42
C SER A 482 34.97 26.03 -2.37
N PRO A 483 34.33 25.83 -1.18
CA PRO A 483 33.24 24.84 -0.98
C PRO A 483 31.79 25.38 -0.73
N THR A 484 30.77 24.49 -0.69
CA THR A 484 29.30 24.76 -0.60
C THR A 484 28.44 23.56 -0.14
N CYS A 485 27.25 23.76 0.46
CA CYS A 485 26.31 22.73 0.98
C CYS A 485 25.66 21.72 -0.02
N ASP A 486 26.20 21.58 -1.23
CA ASP A 486 25.84 20.57 -2.25
C ASP A 486 27.10 19.86 -2.80
N ASP A 487 28.29 20.15 -2.25
CA ASP A 487 29.58 19.66 -2.75
C ASP A 487 29.92 18.22 -2.31
N ARG A 488 29.05 17.62 -1.47
CA ARG A 488 29.07 16.22 -1.00
C ARG A 488 30.25 15.89 -0.08
N VAL A 489 30.88 16.88 0.54
CA VAL A 489 31.94 16.69 1.52
C VAL A 489 31.67 17.54 2.77
N LYS A 490 30.90 16.98 3.72
CA LYS A 490 30.42 17.62 4.97
C LYS A 490 31.29 18.78 5.46
N ASN A 491 30.91 20.01 5.09
CA ASN A 491 31.63 21.24 5.40
C ASN A 491 30.69 22.45 5.31
N GLY A 492 30.95 23.48 6.14
CA GLY A 492 30.02 24.59 6.30
C GLY A 492 29.13 24.39 7.54
N PRO A 493 27.85 24.79 7.51
CA PRO A 493 26.97 24.78 8.68
C PRO A 493 26.37 23.39 8.95
N GLU A 494 27.20 22.34 9.11
CA GLU A 494 26.81 20.95 8.75
C GLU A 494 26.98 19.86 9.83
N THR A 495 25.93 19.09 10.16
CA THR A 495 25.89 18.02 11.19
C THR A 495 25.47 16.62 10.71
N ASP A 496 24.60 16.43 9.71
CA ASP A 496 24.62 15.22 8.84
C ASP A 496 24.48 15.59 7.36
N VAL A 497 25.00 14.77 6.44
CA VAL A 497 25.47 15.15 5.08
C VAL A 497 24.38 15.79 4.21
N ASP A 498 24.63 17.01 3.74
CA ASP A 498 23.77 17.89 2.92
C ASP A 498 22.37 18.24 3.54
N CYS A 499 21.88 17.52 4.55
CA CYS A 499 20.65 17.77 5.28
C CYS A 499 20.84 18.68 6.51
N GLY A 500 20.34 19.92 6.45
CA GLY A 500 20.08 20.70 7.67
C GLY A 500 20.52 22.16 7.80
N GLY A 501 19.87 22.86 8.72
CA GLY A 501 20.46 23.96 9.47
C GLY A 501 19.41 24.85 10.12
N PRO A 502 19.84 25.85 10.91
CA PRO A 502 19.18 27.16 10.86
C PRO A 502 19.18 27.76 9.42
N THR A 503 19.80 27.07 8.45
CA THR A 503 19.92 27.41 7.02
C THR A 503 19.45 26.31 6.04
N CYS A 504 19.17 25.08 6.48
CA CYS A 504 18.59 24.03 5.62
C CYS A 504 17.51 23.20 6.37
N ASN A 505 17.64 21.86 6.46
CA ASN A 505 16.57 20.86 6.32
C ASN A 505 16.65 19.65 7.33
N ALA A 506 15.60 19.22 8.05
CA ALA A 506 15.68 18.14 9.08
C ALA A 506 15.35 16.66 8.64
N CYS A 507 15.99 15.60 9.22
CA CYS A 507 16.18 14.18 8.74
C CYS A 507 15.05 13.12 8.95
N THR A 508 15.25 11.76 8.97
CA THR A 508 14.19 10.66 9.09
C THR A 508 14.27 9.72 10.29
N THR A 509 13.16 9.06 10.71
CA THR A 509 13.05 8.12 11.87
C THR A 509 14.19 7.07 11.91
N GLY A 510 15.37 7.44 12.44
CA GLY A 510 16.59 6.63 12.50
C GLY A 510 17.91 7.28 11.97
N TYR A 511 17.88 8.53 11.51
CA TYR A 511 18.99 9.45 11.20
C TYR A 511 19.45 10.28 12.44
N GLN A 512 19.65 11.61 12.26
CA GLN A 512 20.30 12.58 13.14
C GLN A 512 19.70 14.07 12.88
N CYS A 513 18.92 15.06 13.57
CA CYS A 513 18.22 15.75 14.84
C CYS A 513 18.89 16.83 15.76
N ALA A 514 18.33 18.06 15.81
CA ALA A 514 18.85 19.20 16.58
C ALA A 514 17.95 19.73 17.72
N THR A 515 16.68 19.38 17.65
CA THR A 515 15.61 19.47 18.64
C THR A 515 14.51 18.48 18.24
N GLY A 516 13.35 18.46 18.92
CA GLY A 516 12.23 17.51 18.64
C GLY A 516 10.99 18.04 17.93
N THR A 517 11.07 19.17 17.24
CA THR A 517 10.10 19.57 16.20
C THR A 517 10.79 20.05 14.88
N ASP A 518 11.92 19.53 14.40
CA ASP A 518 13.00 18.67 14.96
C ASP A 518 12.66 17.18 15.18
N CYS A 519 11.38 16.88 15.16
CA CYS A 519 10.79 15.61 14.82
C CYS A 519 9.46 16.01 14.23
N THR A 520 9.12 15.54 13.03
CA THR A 520 7.78 15.80 12.48
C THR A 520 6.72 15.03 13.26
N SER A 521 7.14 13.96 13.98
CA SER A 521 6.38 13.31 15.05
C SER A 521 6.29 14.11 16.36
N GLY A 522 7.03 15.22 16.49
CA GLY A 522 7.06 16.09 17.67
C GLY A 522 7.82 15.53 18.88
N ILE A 523 8.56 14.43 18.74
CA ILE A 523 9.20 13.69 19.84
C ILE A 523 10.61 13.21 19.41
N CYS A 524 11.69 13.85 19.89
CA CYS A 524 13.11 13.44 19.75
C CYS A 524 13.54 12.80 21.10
N THR A 525 14.13 11.59 21.13
CA THR A 525 14.43 10.82 22.37
C THR A 525 15.56 9.78 22.20
N ASP A 526 16.45 9.64 23.18
CA ASP A 526 17.67 8.79 23.13
C ASP A 526 18.53 8.98 21.87
N GLY A 527 18.59 10.22 21.36
CA GLY A 527 19.25 10.52 20.10
C GLY A 527 18.39 10.33 18.85
N ILE A 528 17.07 10.06 18.94
CA ILE A 528 16.26 9.57 17.80
C ILE A 528 14.76 9.97 17.92
N CYS A 529 14.05 10.35 16.85
CA CYS A 529 12.59 10.53 16.89
C CYS A 529 11.87 9.24 17.28
N GLN A 530 10.78 9.41 18.01
CA GLN A 530 9.87 8.34 18.40
C GLN A 530 8.47 8.58 17.81
N ALA A 531 7.51 7.74 18.18
CA ALA A 531 6.16 7.68 17.63
C ALA A 531 5.06 7.86 18.72
N PRO A 532 3.87 8.38 18.37
CA PRO A 532 2.78 8.78 19.29
C PRO A 532 1.98 7.63 19.94
N THR A 533 1.34 7.86 21.10
CA THR A 533 0.50 6.86 21.82
C THR A 533 -0.64 7.47 22.67
N CYS A 534 -1.77 6.75 22.84
CA CYS A 534 -2.98 7.13 23.63
C CYS A 534 -2.78 7.42 25.16
N VAL A 535 -1.56 7.66 25.66
CA VAL A 535 -1.25 7.98 27.06
C VAL A 535 -0.06 8.94 27.23
N ASP A 536 0.46 9.53 26.14
CA ASP A 536 1.71 10.32 26.16
C ASP A 536 1.53 11.79 26.60
N GLN A 537 0.30 12.20 26.95
CA GLN A 537 -0.05 13.55 27.43
C GLN A 537 0.02 14.66 26.37
N VAL A 538 0.25 14.36 25.09
CA VAL A 538 0.25 15.35 24.00
C VAL A 538 -0.73 14.95 22.90
N LYS A 539 -1.66 15.85 22.56
CA LYS A 539 -2.66 15.58 21.53
C LYS A 539 -1.99 15.40 20.15
N ASN A 540 -1.80 14.15 19.77
CA ASN A 540 -1.20 13.69 18.52
C ASN A 540 -2.04 12.53 17.94
N GLY A 541 -1.55 11.88 16.88
CA GLY A 541 -2.22 10.71 16.30
C GLY A 541 -3.69 10.96 15.91
N PHE A 542 -4.60 10.13 16.42
CA PHE A 542 -6.04 10.17 16.10
C PHE A 542 -6.92 10.71 17.24
N GLU A 543 -6.35 11.33 18.26
CA GLU A 543 -7.09 11.77 19.45
C GLU A 543 -8.04 12.95 19.17
N THR A 544 -9.19 12.98 19.85
CA THR A 544 -10.12 14.13 19.80
C THR A 544 -10.06 14.97 21.08
N GLY A 545 -9.77 14.36 22.23
CA GLY A 545 -9.29 14.99 23.46
C GLY A 545 -7.76 15.04 23.57
N VAL A 546 -7.25 14.86 24.79
CA VAL A 546 -5.86 14.50 25.13
C VAL A 546 -5.96 13.16 25.84
N ASP A 547 -5.22 12.14 25.40
CA ASP A 547 -5.32 10.75 25.85
C ASP A 547 -6.73 10.12 25.68
N CYS A 548 -7.65 10.75 24.92
CA CYS A 548 -9.04 10.29 24.77
C CYS A 548 -9.71 10.62 23.42
N GLY A 549 -10.73 9.82 23.09
CA GLY A 549 -11.51 9.88 21.86
C GLY A 549 -10.78 9.34 20.62
N GLY A 550 -11.48 9.33 19.48
CA GLY A 550 -10.99 8.76 18.22
C GLY A 550 -10.79 7.25 18.33
N SER A 551 -9.53 6.82 18.35
CA SER A 551 -9.14 5.41 18.58
C SER A 551 -8.89 5.07 20.06
N CYS A 552 -8.86 6.06 20.95
CA CYS A 552 -8.64 5.91 22.38
C CYS A 552 -10.01 5.82 23.12
N ALA A 553 -10.00 5.67 24.45
CA ALA A 553 -11.25 5.57 25.22
C ALA A 553 -12.08 6.88 25.19
N GLY A 554 -13.39 6.79 25.41
CA GLY A 554 -14.29 7.94 25.43
C GLY A 554 -13.86 9.03 26.42
N CYS A 555 -14.09 10.29 26.04
CA CYS A 555 -13.92 11.44 26.90
C CYS A 555 -15.19 11.66 27.75
N GLY A 556 -15.02 11.94 29.04
CA GLY A 556 -16.15 12.28 29.94
C GLY A 556 -16.72 13.68 29.71
N ASP A 557 -17.84 14.00 30.40
CA ASP A 557 -18.53 15.30 30.36
C ASP A 557 -17.56 16.51 30.38
N GLY A 558 -17.65 17.37 29.38
CA GLY A 558 -16.77 18.54 29.22
C GLY A 558 -15.46 18.27 28.47
N GLY A 559 -15.15 17.01 28.13
CA GLY A 559 -14.05 16.65 27.23
C GLY A 559 -14.29 17.09 25.78
N ALA A 560 -13.23 17.17 24.98
CA ALA A 560 -13.31 17.57 23.58
C ALA A 560 -13.63 16.36 22.67
N CYS A 561 -14.47 16.59 21.66
CA CYS A 561 -14.98 15.54 20.78
C CYS A 561 -15.23 16.04 19.35
N ARG A 562 -15.41 15.11 18.41
CA ARG A 562 -15.80 15.35 17.00
C ARG A 562 -17.09 14.62 16.62
N VAL A 563 -17.35 13.44 17.18
CA VAL A 563 -18.53 12.59 16.96
C VAL A 563 -19.04 12.02 18.29
N GLY A 564 -20.29 11.55 18.33
CA GLY A 564 -20.91 10.98 19.55
C GLY A 564 -20.09 9.89 20.26
N PRO A 565 -19.51 8.90 19.54
CA PRO A 565 -18.65 7.86 20.13
C PRO A 565 -17.34 8.34 20.77
N ASP A 566 -16.92 9.60 20.55
CA ASP A 566 -15.80 10.18 21.32
C ASP A 566 -16.15 10.42 22.79
N CYS A 567 -17.43 10.30 23.18
CA CYS A 567 -17.94 10.68 24.49
C CYS A 567 -18.53 9.49 25.25
N ASP A 568 -18.25 9.39 26.56
CA ASP A 568 -18.84 8.38 27.46
C ASP A 568 -20.39 8.45 27.51
N SER A 569 -20.97 9.61 27.20
CA SER A 569 -22.41 9.84 27.11
C SER A 569 -23.04 9.51 25.75
N GLY A 570 -22.22 9.29 24.71
CA GLY A 570 -22.65 9.22 23.31
C GLY A 570 -22.99 10.58 22.67
N VAL A 571 -22.99 11.69 23.42
CA VAL A 571 -23.49 13.00 22.96
C VAL A 571 -22.35 14.01 22.83
N CYS A 572 -21.89 14.22 21.60
CA CYS A 572 -20.96 15.29 21.25
C CYS A 572 -21.72 16.50 20.67
N ALA A 573 -21.70 17.65 21.33
CA ALA A 573 -22.32 18.88 20.83
C ALA A 573 -21.40 20.10 21.05
N GLY A 574 -21.23 20.93 20.01
CA GLY A 574 -20.32 22.08 20.07
C GLY A 574 -18.85 21.69 20.28
N ASN A 575 -18.45 20.50 19.81
CA ASN A 575 -17.14 19.87 20.01
C ASN A 575 -16.82 19.55 21.48
N VAL A 576 -17.84 19.45 22.34
CA VAL A 576 -17.71 19.11 23.77
C VAL A 576 -18.69 17.99 24.13
N CYS A 577 -18.24 17.02 24.91
CA CYS A 577 -19.09 15.94 25.43
C CYS A 577 -20.12 16.50 26.42
N GLN A 578 -21.41 16.24 26.15
CA GLN A 578 -22.53 16.71 26.97
C GLN A 578 -23.02 15.62 27.92
N ALA A 579 -23.65 16.05 29.02
CA ALA A 579 -24.31 15.13 29.94
C ALA A 579 -25.67 14.63 29.38
N PRO A 580 -26.05 13.37 29.63
CA PRO A 580 -27.34 12.75 29.29
C PRO A 580 -28.62 13.58 29.56
N THR A 581 -29.55 13.63 28.60
CA THR A 581 -30.88 14.26 28.75
C THR A 581 -31.99 13.58 27.93
N CYS A 582 -33.22 13.58 28.46
CA CYS A 582 -34.48 13.09 27.86
C CYS A 582 -34.97 13.82 26.56
N ALA A 583 -34.06 14.20 25.68
CA ALA A 583 -34.28 14.88 24.39
C ALA A 583 -32.97 14.99 23.56
N ASP A 584 -31.99 14.11 23.79
CA ASP A 584 -30.68 14.13 23.09
C ASP A 584 -30.57 13.11 21.94
N GLY A 585 -31.57 12.25 21.78
CA GLY A 585 -31.71 11.34 20.64
C GLY A 585 -30.86 10.07 20.74
N VAL A 586 -30.38 9.71 21.93
CA VAL A 586 -29.75 8.40 22.18
C VAL A 586 -30.20 7.85 23.53
N LYS A 587 -30.68 6.59 23.56
CA LYS A 587 -31.08 5.94 24.81
C LYS A 587 -29.92 5.87 25.81
N ASN A 588 -29.92 6.75 26.81
CA ASN A 588 -28.83 6.92 27.76
C ASN A 588 -29.35 7.14 29.20
N GLY A 589 -28.44 7.50 30.12
CA GLY A 589 -28.79 7.98 31.46
C GLY A 589 -29.69 7.04 32.29
N ALA A 590 -30.97 7.40 32.41
CA ALA A 590 -31.97 6.69 33.22
C ALA A 590 -33.13 6.11 32.40
N GLU A 591 -33.05 6.17 31.07
CA GLU A 591 -34.16 5.96 30.14
C GLU A 591 -34.51 4.48 29.92
N THR A 592 -35.75 4.23 29.47
CA THR A 592 -36.21 2.89 29.14
C THR A 592 -36.47 2.71 27.64
N GLY A 593 -36.87 3.77 26.92
CA GLY A 593 -36.80 3.86 25.47
C GLY A 593 -35.76 4.91 25.06
N GLU A 594 -35.89 5.47 23.85
CA GLU A 594 -35.04 6.57 23.36
C GLU A 594 -35.68 7.89 23.84
N ASP A 595 -34.94 8.76 24.55
CA ASP A 595 -35.44 9.99 25.21
C ASP A 595 -36.59 9.80 26.23
N CYS A 596 -37.02 8.57 26.53
CA CYS A 596 -38.30 8.30 27.19
C CYS A 596 -38.26 7.29 28.37
N GLY A 597 -39.24 7.44 29.26
CA GLY A 597 -39.50 6.58 30.41
C GLY A 597 -38.59 6.81 31.62
N GLY A 598 -38.23 5.73 32.30
CA GLY A 598 -37.37 5.75 33.50
C GLY A 598 -37.94 6.53 34.70
N GLY A 599 -39.26 6.76 34.72
CA GLY A 599 -39.94 7.64 35.69
C GLY A 599 -39.43 9.10 35.79
N THR A 600 -38.50 9.50 34.92
CA THR A 600 -37.78 10.80 34.98
C THR A 600 -38.00 11.60 33.69
N CYS A 601 -38.09 10.89 32.56
CA CYS A 601 -38.45 11.42 31.26
C CYS A 601 -39.97 11.29 31.01
N SER A 602 -40.44 11.70 29.84
CA SER A 602 -41.85 11.52 29.44
C SER A 602 -42.18 10.04 29.24
N PRO A 603 -43.42 9.56 29.50
CA PRO A 603 -43.80 8.19 29.18
C PRO A 603 -43.71 7.93 27.67
N CYS A 604 -43.13 6.79 27.30
CA CYS A 604 -42.93 6.30 25.94
C CYS A 604 -44.25 5.96 25.23
N GLU A 605 -44.30 6.05 23.91
CA GLU A 605 -45.43 5.58 23.09
C GLU A 605 -45.36 4.07 22.82
N ASN A 606 -46.34 3.52 22.08
CA ASN A 606 -46.37 2.08 21.78
C ASN A 606 -45.17 1.65 20.92
N ARG A 607 -44.69 0.43 21.13
CA ARG A 607 -43.44 -0.16 20.58
C ARG A 607 -42.11 0.34 21.17
N GLU A 608 -42.11 1.38 21.99
CA GLU A 608 -40.90 1.85 22.68
C GLU A 608 -40.61 1.06 23.97
N GLY A 609 -39.38 1.17 24.47
CA GLY A 609 -38.87 0.37 25.58
C GLY A 609 -39.33 0.83 26.97
N CYS A 610 -39.63 -0.11 27.87
CA CYS A 610 -40.11 0.18 29.22
C CYS A 610 -39.53 -0.78 30.27
N ALA A 611 -39.39 -0.30 31.50
CA ALA A 611 -39.05 -1.15 32.66
C ALA A 611 -40.28 -1.42 33.55
N SER A 612 -41.31 -0.58 33.45
CA SER A 612 -42.52 -0.63 34.27
C SER A 612 -43.72 -0.02 33.53
N ASN A 613 -44.93 -0.37 33.97
CA ASN A 613 -46.18 0.24 33.48
C ASN A 613 -46.25 1.78 33.62
N GLY A 614 -45.42 2.38 34.49
CA GLY A 614 -45.35 3.83 34.64
C GLY A 614 -44.57 4.55 33.53
N ASP A 615 -43.78 3.79 32.76
CA ASP A 615 -42.93 4.33 31.69
C ASP A 615 -43.66 4.43 30.34
N CYS A 616 -44.91 3.96 30.24
CA CYS A 616 -45.70 3.92 29.00
C CYS A 616 -46.89 4.87 29.03
N ALA A 617 -47.13 5.58 27.94
CA ALA A 617 -48.31 6.44 27.76
C ALA A 617 -49.64 5.67 27.82
N SER A 618 -49.64 4.38 27.41
CA SER A 618 -50.76 3.45 27.55
C SER A 618 -50.98 2.93 28.98
N GLY A 619 -50.01 3.11 29.89
CA GLY A 619 -49.99 2.49 31.21
C GLY A 619 -49.72 0.97 31.20
N LEU A 620 -49.30 0.39 30.06
CA LEU A 620 -49.07 -1.04 29.89
C LEU A 620 -47.66 -1.32 29.31
N CYS A 621 -46.79 -1.83 30.17
CA CYS A 621 -45.47 -2.35 29.80
C CYS A 621 -45.53 -3.89 29.78
N VAL A 622 -45.34 -4.50 28.62
CA VAL A 622 -45.43 -5.96 28.43
C VAL A 622 -44.14 -6.44 27.78
N SER A 623 -43.47 -7.42 28.40
CA SER A 623 -42.19 -7.98 27.94
C SER A 623 -41.06 -6.95 27.71
N GLY A 624 -41.13 -5.77 28.34
CA GLY A 624 -40.16 -4.68 28.19
C GLY A 624 -40.50 -3.67 27.08
N VAL A 625 -41.69 -3.76 26.48
CA VAL A 625 -42.18 -2.87 25.41
C VAL A 625 -43.55 -2.29 25.79
N CYS A 626 -43.80 -1.02 25.46
CA CYS A 626 -45.10 -0.38 25.63
C CYS A 626 -46.11 -0.86 24.57
N VAL A 627 -47.33 -1.23 25.00
CA VAL A 627 -48.36 -1.79 24.11
C VAL A 627 -49.73 -1.12 24.31
N ALA A 628 -50.60 -1.21 23.30
CA ALA A 628 -51.96 -0.69 23.36
C ALA A 628 -52.87 -1.51 24.30
N GLU A 629 -54.00 -0.92 24.73
CA GLU A 629 -54.90 -1.52 25.72
C GLU A 629 -55.62 -2.80 25.26
N HIS A 630 -55.77 -3.01 23.94
CA HIS A 630 -56.38 -4.22 23.39
C HIS A 630 -55.45 -5.45 23.46
N CYS A 631 -54.13 -5.24 23.38
CA CYS A 631 -53.05 -6.25 23.36
C CYS A 631 -52.90 -7.09 24.66
N THR A 632 -53.93 -7.16 25.50
CA THR A 632 -54.01 -7.94 26.74
C THR A 632 -55.44 -8.39 27.10
N ASP A 633 -56.44 -8.19 26.22
CA ASP A 633 -57.86 -8.37 26.57
C ASP A 633 -58.43 -9.79 26.36
N ALA A 634 -57.60 -10.72 25.89
CA ALA A 634 -57.93 -12.10 25.56
C ALA A 634 -58.93 -12.29 24.40
N ALA A 635 -58.94 -11.37 23.42
CA ALA A 635 -59.71 -11.50 22.18
C ALA A 635 -59.04 -10.80 20.98
N THR A 636 -58.69 -11.57 19.93
CA THR A 636 -58.09 -11.07 18.66
C THR A 636 -58.84 -9.87 18.08
N ASN A 637 -58.37 -8.65 18.37
CA ASN A 637 -59.01 -7.40 18.00
C ASN A 637 -57.99 -6.24 17.86
N GLY A 638 -58.46 -4.99 17.67
CA GLY A 638 -57.62 -3.78 17.50
C GLY A 638 -56.83 -3.68 16.18
N GLY A 639 -56.25 -4.78 15.73
CA GLY A 639 -55.29 -4.92 14.63
C GLY A 639 -54.48 -6.23 14.71
N GLU A 640 -54.64 -7.00 15.79
CA GLU A 640 -53.96 -8.27 16.08
C GLU A 640 -54.21 -9.36 15.03
N THR A 641 -53.19 -10.22 14.85
CA THR A 641 -53.27 -11.41 14.00
C THR A 641 -53.31 -12.71 14.81
N GLY A 642 -52.78 -12.68 16.05
CA GLY A 642 -52.90 -13.72 17.06
C GLY A 642 -53.83 -13.33 18.20
N LEU A 643 -53.79 -14.07 19.29
CA LEU A 643 -54.51 -13.70 20.51
C LEU A 643 -53.61 -12.74 21.29
N ASP A 644 -54.00 -11.47 21.39
CA ASP A 644 -53.27 -10.41 22.12
C ASP A 644 -51.87 -10.13 21.51
N CYS A 645 -51.65 -10.45 20.23
CA CYS A 645 -50.35 -10.34 19.57
C CYS A 645 -50.41 -10.16 18.03
N GLY A 646 -49.31 -9.66 17.46
CA GLY A 646 -49.15 -9.37 16.03
C GLY A 646 -49.83 -8.06 15.59
N GLY A 647 -49.69 -7.70 14.32
CA GLY A 647 -50.24 -6.44 13.79
C GLY A 647 -49.46 -5.17 14.21
N PRO A 648 -50.04 -3.97 14.00
CA PRO A 648 -49.32 -2.70 14.16
C PRO A 648 -49.11 -2.27 15.61
N ASP A 649 -50.04 -2.53 16.53
CA ASP A 649 -50.04 -1.93 17.87
C ASP A 649 -49.58 -2.86 19.01
N CYS A 650 -49.43 -4.15 18.73
CA CYS A 650 -49.13 -5.19 19.72
C CYS A 650 -47.75 -5.83 19.52
N ALA A 651 -47.27 -6.54 20.55
CA ALA A 651 -46.03 -7.30 20.48
C ALA A 651 -46.16 -8.49 19.49
N PRO A 652 -45.09 -8.88 18.78
CA PRO A 652 -45.11 -10.05 17.90
C PRO A 652 -45.44 -11.35 18.65
N CYS A 653 -46.21 -12.22 18.00
CA CYS A 653 -46.57 -13.54 18.51
C CYS A 653 -45.35 -14.47 18.60
N GLY A 654 -45.28 -15.25 19.68
CA GLY A 654 -44.31 -16.34 19.80
C GLY A 654 -44.66 -17.57 18.94
N ASP A 655 -43.73 -18.51 18.85
CA ASP A 655 -43.84 -19.74 18.07
C ASP A 655 -45.18 -20.48 18.33
N GLY A 656 -45.88 -20.83 17.25
CA GLY A 656 -47.22 -21.43 17.31
C GLY A 656 -48.38 -20.43 17.41
N GLY A 657 -48.13 -19.13 17.52
CA GLY A 657 -49.14 -18.07 17.38
C GLY A 657 -49.60 -17.87 15.93
N ASN A 658 -50.77 -17.25 15.73
CA ASN A 658 -51.28 -16.95 14.38
C ASN A 658 -50.67 -15.65 13.81
N CYS A 659 -50.49 -15.62 12.50
CA CYS A 659 -49.88 -14.51 11.77
C CYS A 659 -50.46 -14.36 10.36
N GLN A 660 -50.30 -13.18 9.76
CA GLN A 660 -50.54 -12.93 8.34
C GLN A 660 -49.25 -12.59 7.57
N VAL A 661 -48.29 -11.92 8.23
CA VAL A 661 -46.99 -11.50 7.69
C VAL A 661 -45.87 -11.84 8.67
N GLY A 662 -44.62 -11.86 8.22
CA GLY A 662 -43.47 -12.21 9.05
C GLY A 662 -43.30 -11.33 10.30
N THR A 663 -43.61 -10.03 10.18
CA THR A 663 -43.55 -9.06 11.28
C THR A 663 -44.55 -9.31 12.42
N ASP A 664 -45.53 -10.19 12.22
CA ASP A 664 -46.43 -10.61 13.29
C ASP A 664 -45.78 -11.64 14.24
N CYS A 665 -44.62 -12.19 13.88
CA CYS A 665 -43.93 -13.24 14.60
C CYS A 665 -42.62 -12.75 15.24
N ALA A 666 -42.34 -13.18 16.47
CA ALA A 666 -41.08 -12.85 17.16
C ALA A 666 -39.84 -13.45 16.47
N SER A 667 -40.03 -14.48 15.65
CA SER A 667 -39.02 -15.07 14.75
C SER A 667 -38.90 -14.38 13.39
N GLY A 668 -39.82 -13.50 13.02
CA GLY A 668 -39.97 -12.99 11.65
C GLY A 668 -40.60 -13.99 10.66
N VAL A 669 -40.86 -15.24 11.05
CA VAL A 669 -41.22 -16.32 10.11
C VAL A 669 -42.68 -16.76 10.27
N CYS A 670 -43.55 -16.25 9.40
CA CYS A 670 -44.95 -16.66 9.30
C CYS A 670 -45.13 -17.75 8.23
N THR A 671 -45.30 -19.01 8.64
CA THR A 671 -45.48 -20.16 7.74
C THR A 671 -46.89 -20.75 7.85
N ASN A 672 -47.61 -20.81 6.72
CA ASN A 672 -49.01 -21.29 6.65
C ASN A 672 -49.99 -20.58 7.62
N GLY A 673 -49.71 -19.33 8.00
CA GLY A 673 -50.51 -18.56 8.95
C GLY A 673 -50.19 -18.83 10.43
N THR A 674 -49.06 -19.49 10.71
CA THR A 674 -48.56 -19.74 12.08
C THR A 674 -47.08 -19.37 12.19
N CYS A 675 -46.69 -18.76 13.31
CA CYS A 675 -45.30 -18.43 13.59
C CYS A 675 -44.46 -19.70 13.78
N ALA A 676 -43.40 -19.84 12.99
CA ALA A 676 -42.42 -20.91 13.11
C ALA A 676 -41.24 -20.44 13.98
N PRO A 677 -40.56 -21.35 14.72
CA PRO A 677 -39.32 -21.01 15.40
C PRO A 677 -38.23 -20.63 14.39
N ALA A 678 -37.37 -19.69 14.80
CA ALA A 678 -36.11 -19.33 14.16
C ALA A 678 -35.22 -20.57 13.90
N THR A 679 -34.71 -20.74 12.68
CA THR A 679 -33.74 -21.78 12.30
C THR A 679 -32.83 -21.34 11.15
N CYS A 680 -31.58 -21.80 11.18
CA CYS A 680 -30.53 -21.61 10.14
C CYS A 680 -30.83 -22.24 8.76
N THR A 681 -32.09 -22.29 8.32
CA THR A 681 -32.59 -22.81 7.04
C THR A 681 -33.98 -22.23 6.66
N ASP A 682 -34.48 -21.21 7.36
CA ASP A 682 -35.82 -20.65 7.12
C ASP A 682 -35.82 -19.44 6.16
N GLY A 683 -34.65 -18.87 5.86
CA GLY A 683 -34.45 -17.82 4.88
C GLY A 683 -34.71 -16.40 5.37
N ALA A 684 -34.86 -16.19 6.68
CA ALA A 684 -34.99 -14.86 7.28
C ALA A 684 -33.94 -14.65 8.38
N LYS A 685 -33.11 -13.60 8.24
CA LYS A 685 -32.13 -13.20 9.28
C LYS A 685 -32.83 -12.98 10.62
N ASN A 686 -32.71 -13.93 11.54
CA ASN A 686 -33.40 -13.94 12.82
C ASN A 686 -32.50 -14.51 13.94
N GLY A 687 -32.98 -14.58 15.18
CA GLY A 687 -32.18 -15.09 16.30
C GLY A 687 -30.91 -14.26 16.55
N ASP A 688 -29.74 -14.93 16.55
CA ASP A 688 -28.40 -14.34 16.62
C ASP A 688 -27.63 -14.40 15.29
N GLU A 689 -28.33 -14.60 14.17
CA GLU A 689 -27.73 -14.67 12.83
C GLU A 689 -27.11 -13.34 12.37
N SER A 690 -26.02 -13.46 11.61
CA SER A 690 -25.31 -12.31 11.02
C SER A 690 -25.76 -11.97 9.60
N ASP A 691 -26.17 -12.98 8.84
CA ASP A 691 -26.92 -12.87 7.58
C ASP A 691 -27.97 -14.00 7.56
N ALA A 692 -28.93 -13.97 6.65
CA ALA A 692 -29.99 -14.98 6.62
C ALA A 692 -29.42 -16.42 6.57
N ASP A 693 -29.85 -17.25 7.52
CA ASP A 693 -29.43 -18.64 7.74
C ASP A 693 -27.95 -18.85 8.20
N CYS A 694 -27.16 -17.81 8.54
CA CYS A 694 -25.72 -17.96 8.86
C CYS A 694 -25.13 -16.99 9.90
N GLY A 695 -24.00 -17.40 10.50
CA GLY A 695 -23.28 -16.68 11.57
C GLY A 695 -23.89 -16.85 12.97
N GLY A 696 -23.21 -16.34 14.01
CA GLY A 696 -23.65 -16.51 15.39
C GLY A 696 -23.69 -17.99 15.83
N SER A 697 -24.88 -18.49 16.18
CA SER A 697 -25.12 -19.91 16.48
C SER A 697 -25.33 -20.78 15.24
N CYS A 698 -25.45 -20.19 14.05
CA CYS A 698 -25.64 -20.85 12.77
C CYS A 698 -24.31 -21.11 12.04
N PRO A 699 -24.28 -21.91 10.95
CA PRO A 699 -23.05 -22.18 10.20
C PRO A 699 -22.39 -20.91 9.68
N ASP A 700 -21.06 -20.92 9.59
CA ASP A 700 -20.26 -19.78 9.17
C ASP A 700 -20.66 -19.28 7.76
N CYS A 701 -20.87 -17.97 7.61
CA CYS A 701 -21.28 -17.31 6.39
C CYS A 701 -20.21 -17.37 5.28
N GLY A 702 -20.66 -17.43 4.02
CA GLY A 702 -19.83 -17.39 2.82
C GLY A 702 -19.41 -15.99 2.39
N ALA A 703 -18.54 -15.89 1.38
CA ALA A 703 -18.01 -14.62 0.91
C ALA A 703 -19.12 -13.67 0.39
N ASN A 704 -19.06 -12.42 0.87
CA ASN A 704 -19.98 -11.31 0.66
C ASN A 704 -21.34 -11.41 1.38
N GLN A 705 -21.56 -12.43 2.23
CA GLN A 705 -22.66 -12.42 3.21
C GLN A 705 -22.31 -11.52 4.41
N ALA A 706 -23.32 -11.05 5.13
CA ALA A 706 -23.15 -10.14 6.27
C ALA A 706 -22.54 -10.82 7.52
N CYS A 707 -21.78 -10.07 8.31
CA CYS A 707 -21.07 -10.52 9.51
C CYS A 707 -21.07 -9.45 10.61
N THR A 708 -20.99 -9.87 11.88
CA THR A 708 -20.79 -8.96 13.02
C THR A 708 -19.40 -9.13 13.66
N SER A 709 -18.78 -10.28 13.44
CA SER A 709 -17.51 -10.71 14.00
C SER A 709 -16.72 -11.56 12.98
N PRO A 710 -15.38 -11.66 13.10
CA PRO A 710 -14.59 -12.55 12.26
C PRO A 710 -15.01 -14.02 12.31
N SER A 711 -15.56 -14.45 13.45
CA SER A 711 -16.09 -15.80 13.69
C SER A 711 -17.39 -16.12 12.94
N ASP A 712 -18.11 -15.12 12.41
CA ASP A 712 -19.31 -15.36 11.62
C ASP A 712 -18.99 -15.81 10.19
N CYS A 713 -17.71 -15.78 9.78
CA CYS A 713 -17.27 -16.01 8.40
C CYS A 713 -16.45 -17.29 8.25
N ALA A 714 -16.74 -18.10 7.24
CA ALA A 714 -16.01 -19.34 6.93
C ALA A 714 -14.52 -19.12 6.57
N SER A 715 -14.12 -17.88 6.32
CA SER A 715 -12.75 -17.42 6.09
C SER A 715 -12.02 -16.93 7.35
N GLY A 716 -12.75 -16.62 8.43
CA GLY A 716 -12.22 -15.84 9.55
C GLY A 716 -12.07 -14.33 9.28
N VAL A 717 -12.61 -13.81 8.17
CA VAL A 717 -12.40 -12.41 7.73
C VAL A 717 -13.73 -11.68 7.57
N CYS A 718 -14.08 -10.84 8.55
CA CYS A 718 -15.22 -9.92 8.53
C CYS A 718 -14.74 -8.48 8.35
N VAL A 719 -15.08 -7.83 7.22
CA VAL A 719 -14.62 -6.47 6.89
C VAL A 719 -15.80 -5.62 6.42
N SER A 720 -16.00 -4.47 7.05
CA SER A 720 -17.13 -3.55 6.79
C SER A 720 -18.50 -4.22 6.90
N GLY A 721 -18.64 -5.17 7.82
CA GLY A 721 -19.88 -5.93 8.03
C GLY A 721 -20.18 -7.01 6.99
N ALA A 722 -19.23 -7.36 6.11
CA ALA A 722 -19.34 -8.47 5.16
C ALA A 722 -18.14 -9.42 5.19
N CYS A 723 -18.41 -10.72 5.09
CA CYS A 723 -17.39 -11.75 4.99
C CYS A 723 -16.59 -11.62 3.68
N ARG A 724 -15.27 -11.78 3.74
CA ARG A 724 -14.40 -11.79 2.55
C ARG A 724 -13.71 -13.13 2.39
N ASP A 725 -13.27 -13.46 1.17
CA ASP A 725 -12.39 -14.60 0.96
C ASP A 725 -11.06 -14.40 1.70
N ALA A 726 -10.49 -15.50 2.20
CA ALA A 726 -9.15 -15.54 2.79
C ALA A 726 -8.07 -15.18 1.75
N THR A 727 -7.13 -14.30 2.09
CA THR A 727 -6.04 -13.85 1.20
C THR A 727 -4.69 -13.83 1.92
N CYS A 728 -3.61 -14.05 1.16
CA CYS A 728 -2.23 -14.00 1.65
C CYS A 728 -1.72 -12.56 1.96
N THR A 729 -2.62 -11.68 2.41
CA THR A 729 -2.47 -10.23 2.62
C THR A 729 -3.54 -9.65 3.58
N ASP A 730 -4.36 -10.47 4.24
CA ASP A 730 -5.45 -9.99 5.12
C ASP A 730 -5.07 -9.89 6.62
N ALA A 731 -3.81 -10.20 6.95
CA ALA A 731 -3.24 -10.16 8.30
C ALA A 731 -3.84 -11.16 9.32
N VAL A 732 -4.53 -12.22 8.85
CA VAL A 732 -5.08 -13.31 9.68
C VAL A 732 -4.50 -14.66 9.25
N GLU A 733 -4.02 -15.48 10.18
CA GLU A 733 -3.53 -16.84 9.90
C GLU A 733 -4.71 -17.78 9.53
N ASN A 734 -5.11 -17.74 8.25
CA ASN A 734 -6.29 -18.43 7.70
C ASN A 734 -5.89 -19.30 6.49
N GLY A 735 -6.79 -19.52 5.51
CA GLY A 735 -6.45 -19.81 4.10
C GLY A 735 -5.68 -21.09 3.72
N GLY A 736 -5.15 -21.84 4.69
CA GLY A 736 -4.12 -22.87 4.49
C GLY A 736 -2.68 -22.39 4.70
N GLU A 737 -2.49 -21.28 5.42
CA GLU A 737 -1.21 -20.65 5.75
C GLU A 737 -0.39 -21.42 6.81
N SER A 738 0.72 -20.84 7.28
CA SER A 738 1.62 -21.43 8.29
C SER A 738 2.27 -20.42 9.26
N ASP A 739 2.13 -19.13 8.97
CA ASP A 739 2.18 -17.95 9.84
C ASP A 739 1.36 -16.87 9.08
N ILE A 740 1.03 -15.75 9.70
CA ILE A 740 0.19 -14.70 9.11
C ILE A 740 0.71 -14.26 7.72
N ASP A 741 -0.18 -14.26 6.73
CA ASP A 741 0.03 -13.90 5.31
C ASP A 741 1.01 -14.81 4.54
N CYS A 742 1.43 -15.97 5.10
CA CYS A 742 2.51 -16.76 4.50
C CYS A 742 2.52 -18.27 4.77
N GLY A 743 3.16 -19.00 3.86
CA GLY A 743 3.33 -20.46 3.93
C GLY A 743 2.17 -21.25 3.33
N GLY A 744 2.33 -22.57 3.26
CA GLY A 744 1.29 -23.47 2.71
C GLY A 744 0.91 -23.17 1.26
N THR A 745 -0.28 -22.59 1.06
CA THR A 745 -0.82 -22.10 -0.23
C THR A 745 -0.27 -20.72 -0.63
N CYS A 746 0.17 -19.93 0.34
CA CYS A 746 0.61 -18.55 0.21
C CYS A 746 2.13 -18.42 -0.03
N PRO A 747 2.66 -17.21 -0.34
CA PRO A 747 4.09 -16.99 -0.49
C PRO A 747 4.88 -17.48 0.73
N ALA A 748 6.07 -18.02 0.51
CA ALA A 748 6.85 -18.60 1.60
C ALA A 748 7.27 -17.53 2.64
N CYS A 749 7.28 -17.88 3.91
CA CYS A 749 7.52 -16.99 5.03
C CYS A 749 8.98 -16.50 5.15
N PRO A 750 9.21 -15.28 5.67
CA PRO A 750 10.51 -14.80 6.18
C PRO A 750 11.16 -15.68 7.26
N LEU A 751 12.39 -15.35 7.66
CA LEU A 751 13.08 -16.03 8.77
C LEU A 751 12.38 -15.75 10.11
N GLY A 752 12.37 -16.74 11.02
CA GLY A 752 11.80 -16.62 12.38
C GLY A 752 10.27 -16.76 12.47
N ARG A 753 9.55 -16.58 11.36
CA ARG A 753 8.13 -16.93 11.20
C ARG A 753 7.89 -18.44 11.39
N THR A 754 6.65 -18.79 11.63
CA THR A 754 6.15 -20.15 11.92
C THR A 754 6.06 -20.96 10.62
N CYS A 755 6.11 -22.29 10.74
CA CYS A 755 6.07 -23.19 9.57
C CYS A 755 5.71 -24.63 9.95
N THR A 756 5.15 -25.36 8.98
CA THR A 756 4.88 -26.80 9.07
C THR A 756 5.90 -27.62 8.25
N SER A 757 6.43 -27.04 7.18
CA SER A 757 7.28 -27.69 6.18
C SER A 757 8.44 -26.79 5.71
N PRO A 758 9.54 -27.35 5.18
CA PRO A 758 10.63 -26.56 4.61
C PRO A 758 10.28 -25.76 3.35
N ALA A 759 9.13 -26.03 2.71
CA ALA A 759 8.65 -25.28 1.54
C ALA A 759 8.01 -23.94 1.95
N ASP A 760 7.46 -23.88 3.17
CA ASP A 760 6.76 -22.73 3.75
C ASP A 760 7.71 -21.56 4.05
N CYS A 761 9.01 -21.70 3.80
CA CYS A 761 10.05 -20.77 4.23
C CYS A 761 10.92 -20.29 3.06
N ASN A 762 11.06 -18.97 2.88
CA ASN A 762 11.89 -18.34 1.83
C ASN A 762 13.35 -18.81 1.87
N ALA A 763 13.86 -19.11 3.06
CA ALA A 763 15.23 -19.58 3.27
C ALA A 763 15.37 -21.13 3.25
N GLY A 764 14.26 -21.85 3.03
CA GLY A 764 14.20 -23.26 2.63
C GLY A 764 14.30 -24.31 3.73
N ALA A 765 14.21 -23.94 5.01
CA ALA A 765 14.24 -24.88 6.13
C ALA A 765 13.18 -24.50 7.18
N CYS A 766 12.55 -25.52 7.76
CA CYS A 766 11.63 -25.39 8.89
C CYS A 766 12.21 -26.16 10.08
N VAL A 767 12.61 -25.45 11.13
CA VAL A 767 13.35 -25.99 12.28
C VAL A 767 12.55 -25.71 13.55
N ALA A 768 12.11 -26.76 14.25
CA ALA A 768 11.29 -26.66 15.46
C ALA A 768 10.04 -25.76 15.29
N GLY A 769 9.40 -25.81 14.12
CA GLY A 769 8.23 -25.01 13.78
C GLY A 769 8.52 -23.56 13.40
N LYS A 770 9.80 -23.18 13.18
CA LYS A 770 10.18 -21.84 12.70
C LYS A 770 11.10 -21.85 11.49
N CYS A 771 10.91 -20.86 10.61
CA CYS A 771 11.63 -20.71 9.37
C CYS A 771 13.10 -20.34 9.60
N ALA A 772 13.97 -21.17 9.04
CA ALA A 772 15.42 -21.09 9.11
C ALA A 772 16.04 -21.19 7.71
N ALA A 773 17.36 -20.98 7.63
CA ALA A 773 18.07 -20.99 6.36
C ALA A 773 18.83 -22.30 6.09
N VAL A 774 18.73 -22.84 4.88
CA VAL A 774 19.52 -24.03 4.47
C VAL A 774 21.02 -23.76 4.35
N SER A 775 21.44 -22.51 4.24
CA SER A 775 22.84 -22.13 3.92
C SER A 775 23.13 -20.66 4.22
N CYS A 776 24.42 -20.29 4.28
CA CYS A 776 24.85 -18.90 4.42
C CYS A 776 24.38 -17.99 3.26
N VAL A 777 24.20 -18.53 2.04
CA VAL A 777 23.64 -17.77 0.91
C VAL A 777 22.12 -17.62 0.98
N ALA A 778 21.41 -18.54 1.64
CA ALA A 778 20.00 -18.36 1.97
C ALA A 778 19.81 -17.31 3.07
N LEU A 779 20.64 -17.32 4.14
CA LEU A 779 20.69 -16.24 5.13
C LEU A 779 20.90 -14.88 4.47
N LYS A 780 21.95 -14.73 3.64
CA LYS A 780 22.24 -13.45 2.97
C LYS A 780 21.12 -12.97 2.03
N ARG A 781 20.30 -13.88 1.48
CA ARG A 781 19.19 -13.53 0.57
C ARG A 781 17.91 -13.08 1.27
N SER A 782 17.82 -13.20 2.59
CA SER A 782 16.65 -12.76 3.37
C SER A 782 16.53 -11.24 3.55
N GLY A 783 17.47 -10.44 3.03
CA GLY A 783 17.47 -8.97 3.13
C GLY A 783 18.04 -8.40 4.43
N LEU A 784 17.96 -9.15 5.55
CA LEU A 784 18.25 -8.72 6.92
C LEU A 784 19.73 -8.39 7.28
N GLY A 785 20.51 -7.79 6.37
CA GLY A 785 21.80 -7.14 6.67
C GLY A 785 22.96 -8.01 7.18
N PHE A 786 22.77 -9.33 7.38
CA PHE A 786 23.64 -10.20 8.19
C PHE A 786 25.16 -10.00 7.98
N PRO A 787 25.92 -9.64 9.04
CA PRO A 787 27.38 -9.49 8.96
C PRO A 787 28.11 -10.84 8.85
N THR A 788 29.41 -10.80 8.54
CA THR A 788 30.26 -12.01 8.60
C THR A 788 30.38 -12.52 10.05
N GLY A 789 30.05 -13.79 10.30
CA GLY A 789 29.97 -14.34 11.66
C GLY A 789 29.47 -15.79 11.71
N THR A 790 29.20 -16.29 12.92
CA THR A 790 28.63 -17.64 13.14
C THR A 790 27.11 -17.62 13.18
N TYR A 791 26.48 -18.58 12.50
CA TYR A 791 25.03 -18.73 12.40
C TYR A 791 24.63 -20.20 12.45
N PHE A 792 23.36 -20.46 12.79
CA PHE A 792 22.75 -21.76 12.57
C PHE A 792 22.18 -21.84 11.15
N ILE A 793 22.50 -22.91 10.43
CA ILE A 793 21.90 -23.25 9.14
C ILE A 793 21.40 -24.69 9.17
N ALA A 794 20.39 -25.05 8.39
CA ALA A 794 19.83 -26.40 8.33
C ALA A 794 19.89 -26.98 6.91
N PRO A 795 21.04 -27.51 6.45
CA PRO A 795 21.22 -27.98 5.07
C PRO A 795 20.29 -29.13 4.66
N ASN A 796 19.77 -29.88 5.62
CA ASN A 796 18.77 -30.94 5.42
C ASN A 796 17.31 -30.44 5.47
N GLY A 797 17.08 -29.14 5.69
CA GLY A 797 15.76 -28.52 5.81
C GLY A 797 15.13 -28.56 7.20
N THR A 798 15.69 -29.31 8.17
CA THR A 798 15.00 -29.62 9.44
C THR A 798 15.87 -29.70 10.69
N SER A 799 17.21 -29.73 10.58
CA SER A 799 18.12 -29.86 11.71
C SER A 799 19.23 -28.80 11.63
N PRO A 800 19.37 -27.91 12.63
CA PRO A 800 20.35 -26.84 12.60
C PRO A 800 21.75 -27.36 12.91
N VAL A 801 22.75 -26.78 12.24
CA VAL A 801 24.17 -26.97 12.51
C VAL A 801 24.89 -25.61 12.52
N THR A 802 25.91 -25.48 13.36
CA THR A 802 26.70 -24.25 13.47
C THR A 802 27.62 -24.10 12.26
N ALA A 803 27.48 -22.99 11.54
CA ALA A 803 28.32 -22.61 10.43
C ALA A 803 28.95 -21.24 10.66
N TYR A 804 30.09 -20.98 10.00
CA TYR A 804 30.61 -19.62 9.86
C TYR A 804 30.35 -19.12 8.45
N CYS A 805 29.68 -17.97 8.35
CA CYS A 805 29.25 -17.35 7.11
C CYS A 805 30.07 -16.10 6.82
N ASP A 806 30.82 -16.14 5.72
CA ASP A 806 31.47 -14.98 5.11
C ASP A 806 30.45 -14.27 4.19
N MET A 807 29.90 -13.17 4.70
CA MET A 807 28.80 -12.41 4.09
C MET A 807 29.29 -11.26 3.19
N ARG A 808 30.60 -10.98 3.17
CA ARG A 808 31.20 -9.87 2.40
C ARG A 808 32.00 -10.34 1.19
N THR A 809 32.92 -11.28 1.34
CA THR A 809 33.95 -11.59 0.33
C THR A 809 33.34 -12.18 -0.95
N LEU A 810 33.73 -11.65 -2.12
CA LEU A 810 33.30 -12.15 -3.44
C LEU A 810 31.75 -12.34 -3.54
N GLY A 811 31.01 -11.33 -3.05
CA GLY A 811 29.55 -11.29 -3.03
C GLY A 811 28.90 -11.96 -1.80
N GLY A 812 29.67 -12.61 -0.94
CA GLY A 812 29.20 -13.18 0.34
C GLY A 812 28.29 -14.40 0.22
N GLY A 813 27.77 -14.85 1.37
CA GLY A 813 26.99 -16.07 1.51
C GLY A 813 27.85 -17.34 1.50
N TRP A 814 29.16 -17.22 1.75
CA TRP A 814 30.10 -18.34 1.75
C TRP A 814 30.12 -19.04 3.10
N THR A 815 29.81 -20.33 3.11
CA THR A 815 29.85 -21.21 4.29
C THR A 815 31.27 -21.77 4.43
N LEU A 816 31.94 -21.58 5.57
CA LEU A 816 33.22 -22.22 5.85
C LEU A 816 33.04 -23.74 5.98
N VAL A 817 33.82 -24.53 5.23
CA VAL A 817 33.70 -26.01 5.24
C VAL A 817 34.98 -26.76 5.62
N LEU A 818 36.14 -26.11 5.49
CA LEU A 818 37.41 -26.62 5.99
C LEU A 818 38.29 -25.44 6.39
N ARG A 819 39.01 -25.56 7.51
CA ARG A 819 40.12 -24.68 7.89
C ARG A 819 41.23 -25.52 8.54
N ALA A 820 42.46 -25.26 8.14
CA ALA A 820 43.64 -25.91 8.70
C ALA A 820 44.78 -24.89 8.77
N THR A 821 45.37 -24.73 9.96
CA THR A 821 46.49 -23.83 10.20
C THR A 821 47.63 -24.57 10.89
N SER A 822 48.80 -24.62 10.27
CA SER A 822 50.04 -25.01 10.95
C SER A 822 50.61 -23.82 11.71
N THR A 823 51.02 -24.04 12.96
CA THR A 823 51.65 -23.03 13.83
C THR A 823 52.85 -23.59 14.61
N SER A 824 53.25 -24.84 14.36
CA SER A 824 54.17 -25.58 15.24
C SER A 824 55.20 -26.47 14.53
N GLY A 825 55.20 -26.52 13.19
CA GLY A 825 56.15 -27.34 12.43
C GLY A 825 56.03 -28.86 12.62
N ALA A 826 54.92 -29.33 13.23
CA ALA A 826 54.64 -30.74 13.40
C ALA A 826 53.92 -31.30 12.16
N GLU A 827 54.44 -32.41 11.61
CA GLU A 827 53.97 -33.13 10.41
C GLU A 827 52.44 -33.22 10.29
N TYR A 828 51.78 -33.52 11.42
CA TYR A 828 50.37 -33.22 11.68
C TYR A 828 50.26 -32.44 13.00
N PRO A 829 49.33 -31.47 13.13
CA PRO A 829 49.11 -30.78 14.39
C PRO A 829 48.45 -31.74 15.41
N ALA A 830 49.02 -31.81 16.61
CA ALA A 830 48.71 -32.86 17.58
C ALA A 830 47.27 -32.81 18.12
N GLY A 831 46.43 -33.77 17.72
CA GLY A 831 45.08 -33.96 18.27
C GLY A 831 44.36 -35.18 17.68
N LEU A 832 43.58 -35.88 18.50
CA LEU A 832 42.85 -37.10 18.09
C LEU A 832 41.71 -36.86 17.08
N ALA A 833 41.34 -35.60 16.82
CA ALA A 833 40.18 -35.25 16.03
C ALA A 833 40.32 -35.59 14.54
N TYR A 834 41.51 -35.45 13.94
CA TYR A 834 41.71 -35.90 12.55
C TYR A 834 41.75 -37.44 12.40
N THR A 835 42.05 -38.16 13.49
CA THR A 835 42.06 -39.63 13.59
C THR A 835 40.74 -40.22 14.09
N GLN A 836 39.67 -39.43 14.15
CA GLN A 836 38.35 -39.87 14.60
C GLN A 836 37.69 -40.88 13.63
N SER A 837 36.59 -41.51 14.05
CA SER A 837 35.94 -42.53 13.22
C SER A 837 35.27 -41.94 11.98
N TYR A 838 35.15 -42.75 10.93
CA TYR A 838 34.45 -42.36 9.71
C TYR A 838 33.02 -41.86 9.98
N SER A 839 32.31 -42.43 10.97
CA SER A 839 31.01 -41.94 11.42
C SER A 839 31.04 -40.49 11.91
N ASP A 840 32.03 -40.13 12.74
CA ASP A 840 32.15 -38.80 13.34
C ASP A 840 32.44 -37.74 12.26
N TRP A 841 33.28 -38.09 11.28
CA TRP A 841 33.53 -37.28 10.08
C TRP A 841 32.24 -36.96 9.28
N LEU A 842 31.26 -37.88 9.26
CA LEU A 842 29.97 -37.62 8.60
C LEU A 842 29.02 -36.76 9.43
N THR A 843 28.98 -36.96 10.75
CA THR A 843 27.93 -36.42 11.65
C THR A 843 28.35 -35.19 12.46
N SER A 844 29.52 -35.21 13.10
CA SER A 844 30.04 -34.10 13.90
C SER A 844 31.05 -33.23 13.15
N GLY A 845 31.70 -33.76 12.11
CA GLY A 845 32.85 -33.10 11.50
C GLY A 845 34.02 -33.03 12.50
N VAL A 846 34.93 -32.08 12.29
CA VAL A 846 36.12 -31.86 13.13
C VAL A 846 36.05 -30.46 13.73
N GLY A 847 35.97 -30.37 15.07
CA GLY A 847 36.06 -29.12 15.82
C GLY A 847 34.88 -28.15 15.65
N SER A 848 35.07 -26.92 16.14
CA SER A 848 34.16 -25.78 15.97
C SER A 848 34.72 -24.83 14.90
N PRO A 849 33.90 -24.06 14.15
CA PRO A 849 34.43 -23.07 13.21
C PRO A 849 35.12 -21.88 13.89
N VAL A 850 34.80 -21.61 15.17
CA VAL A 850 35.40 -20.54 15.98
C VAL A 850 35.86 -21.03 17.35
N VAL A 851 36.89 -20.39 17.89
CA VAL A 851 37.37 -20.58 19.28
C VAL A 851 36.97 -19.44 20.22
N ALA A 852 36.69 -18.25 19.68
CA ALA A 852 36.20 -17.08 20.40
C ALA A 852 35.40 -16.19 19.43
N PRO A 853 34.61 -15.21 19.90
CA PRO A 853 33.86 -14.29 19.02
C PRO A 853 34.78 -13.65 17.97
N LYS A 854 34.39 -13.73 16.69
CA LYS A 854 35.16 -13.29 15.50
C LYS A 854 36.50 -14.05 15.25
N VAL A 855 36.96 -14.95 16.12
CA VAL A 855 38.22 -15.70 15.96
C VAL A 855 37.97 -17.10 15.40
N LEU A 856 38.33 -17.31 14.12
CA LEU A 856 38.26 -18.60 13.43
C LEU A 856 39.25 -19.62 14.01
N SER A 857 38.78 -20.85 14.21
CA SER A 857 39.58 -21.96 14.73
C SER A 857 40.81 -22.28 13.86
N SER A 858 41.85 -22.82 14.49
CA SER A 858 43.03 -23.35 13.80
C SER A 858 42.73 -24.60 12.96
N GLN A 859 41.80 -25.44 13.44
CA GLN A 859 41.39 -26.69 12.82
C GLN A 859 39.87 -26.75 12.79
N TYR A 860 39.30 -26.97 11.61
CA TYR A 860 37.86 -27.17 11.42
C TYR A 860 37.55 -27.98 10.16
N VAL A 861 36.59 -28.90 10.23
CA VAL A 861 35.94 -29.47 9.03
C VAL A 861 34.44 -29.62 9.30
N PHE A 862 33.63 -29.10 8.39
CA PHE A 862 32.17 -29.16 8.45
C PHE A 862 31.67 -30.61 8.21
N PRO A 863 30.62 -31.09 8.90
CA PRO A 863 30.18 -32.49 8.82
C PRO A 863 29.90 -32.93 7.38
N LEU A 864 30.48 -34.05 6.93
CA LEU A 864 30.50 -34.39 5.50
C LEU A 864 29.12 -34.72 4.91
N GLU A 865 28.17 -35.23 5.70
CA GLU A 865 26.78 -35.39 5.22
C GLU A 865 26.09 -34.03 5.08
N GLN A 866 26.33 -33.08 5.98
CA GLN A 866 25.77 -31.72 5.86
C GLN A 866 26.40 -30.96 4.69
N LEU A 867 27.72 -31.12 4.46
CA LEU A 867 28.40 -30.62 3.26
C LEU A 867 27.79 -31.23 2.00
N ARG A 868 27.53 -32.53 2.00
CA ARG A 868 26.87 -33.23 0.89
C ARG A 868 25.49 -32.64 0.62
N ARG A 869 24.67 -32.37 1.64
CA ARG A 869 23.37 -31.67 1.51
C ARG A 869 23.53 -30.28 0.89
N LEU A 870 24.47 -29.45 1.35
CA LEU A 870 24.78 -28.15 0.73
C LEU A 870 25.12 -28.30 -0.77
N THR A 871 25.88 -29.32 -1.17
CA THR A 871 26.21 -29.56 -2.59
C THR A 871 25.09 -30.19 -3.44
N LEU A 872 23.96 -30.58 -2.83
CA LEU A 872 22.75 -30.98 -3.57
C LEU A 872 21.86 -29.77 -3.92
N LEU A 873 22.11 -28.60 -3.32
CA LEU A 873 21.44 -27.34 -3.66
C LEU A 873 21.83 -26.85 -5.07
N ARG A 874 21.00 -25.96 -5.65
CA ARG A 874 21.16 -25.53 -7.04
C ARG A 874 22.45 -24.71 -7.24
N ASN A 875 23.34 -25.20 -8.10
CA ASN A 875 24.58 -24.55 -8.56
C ASN A 875 25.67 -24.30 -7.48
N ALA A 876 25.86 -25.20 -6.52
CA ALA A 876 26.92 -25.08 -5.52
C ALA A 876 28.34 -24.84 -6.12
N TYR A 877 29.14 -24.01 -5.45
CA TYR A 877 30.54 -23.68 -5.74
C TYR A 877 31.43 -23.95 -4.53
N LEU A 878 32.65 -24.44 -4.74
CA LEU A 878 33.67 -24.59 -3.68
C LEU A 878 34.85 -23.68 -3.99
N ARG A 879 35.11 -22.69 -3.12
CA ARG A 879 36.23 -21.74 -3.16
C ARG A 879 37.37 -22.28 -2.30
N PHE A 880 38.58 -22.28 -2.85
CA PHE A 880 39.81 -22.60 -2.12
C PHE A 880 40.58 -21.30 -1.88
N SER A 881 40.96 -21.04 -0.63
CA SER A 881 41.59 -19.80 -0.15
C SER A 881 42.81 -20.12 0.72
N ALA A 882 43.79 -19.21 0.74
CA ALA A 882 45.08 -19.34 1.43
C ALA A 882 45.50 -18.01 2.07
N ASP A 883 46.61 -17.99 2.81
CA ASP A 883 47.21 -16.75 3.32
C ASP A 883 47.43 -15.72 2.20
N GLY A 884 47.01 -14.48 2.45
CA GLY A 884 47.02 -13.38 1.49
C GLY A 884 46.09 -13.53 0.27
N VAL A 885 45.51 -14.72 0.02
CA VAL A 885 44.79 -15.03 -1.22
C VAL A 885 43.35 -15.48 -0.96
N THR A 886 42.43 -14.53 -1.13
CA THR A 886 40.98 -14.73 -0.95
C THR A 886 40.40 -15.85 -1.85
N GLN A 887 41.02 -16.13 -3.00
CA GLN A 887 40.67 -17.29 -3.84
C GLN A 887 41.84 -17.73 -4.74
N VAL A 888 42.41 -18.90 -4.43
CA VAL A 888 43.38 -19.62 -5.29
C VAL A 888 42.64 -20.29 -6.46
N ALA A 889 41.53 -20.98 -6.17
CA ALA A 889 40.72 -21.69 -7.16
C ALA A 889 39.24 -21.72 -6.78
N ARG A 890 38.37 -22.00 -7.77
CA ARG A 890 36.93 -22.24 -7.56
C ARG A 890 36.42 -23.39 -8.43
N LEU A 891 35.89 -24.43 -7.79
CA LEU A 891 35.19 -25.54 -8.43
C LEU A 891 33.71 -25.17 -8.63
N ARG A 892 33.14 -25.51 -9.79
CA ARG A 892 31.78 -25.12 -10.22
C ARG A 892 30.83 -26.33 -10.29
N LYS A 893 29.56 -26.12 -9.87
CA LYS A 893 28.53 -27.18 -9.73
C LYS A 893 29.05 -28.39 -8.97
N VAL A 894 29.55 -28.11 -7.77
CA VAL A 894 30.17 -29.10 -6.89
C VAL A 894 29.13 -30.08 -6.41
N LYS A 895 29.51 -31.36 -6.32
CA LYS A 895 28.71 -32.44 -5.72
C LYS A 895 29.61 -33.35 -4.92
N LEU A 896 29.13 -33.81 -3.76
CA LEU A 896 29.67 -34.99 -3.09
C LEU A 896 28.89 -36.23 -3.54
N SER A 897 29.60 -37.28 -3.93
CA SER A 897 29.00 -38.58 -4.27
C SER A 897 28.43 -39.29 -3.02
N PRO A 898 27.75 -40.45 -3.15
CA PRO A 898 27.38 -41.27 -1.99
C PRO A 898 28.58 -41.72 -1.14
N GLU A 899 29.76 -41.79 -1.74
CA GLU A 899 31.07 -42.08 -1.12
C GLU A 899 31.81 -40.79 -0.70
N TYR A 900 31.09 -39.67 -0.63
CA TYR A 900 31.57 -38.32 -0.29
C TYR A 900 32.70 -37.79 -1.19
N ALA A 901 32.84 -38.33 -2.42
CA ALA A 901 33.86 -37.92 -3.36
C ALA A 901 33.52 -36.54 -3.95
N ILE A 902 34.45 -35.59 -3.86
CA ILE A 902 34.27 -34.22 -4.38
C ILE A 902 34.39 -34.23 -5.91
N GLN A 903 33.33 -33.81 -6.59
CA GLN A 903 33.22 -33.72 -8.05
C GLN A 903 32.78 -32.29 -8.46
N GLY A 904 33.10 -31.86 -9.68
CA GLY A 904 32.64 -30.58 -10.23
C GLY A 904 33.11 -30.33 -11.67
N GLN A 905 32.44 -29.43 -12.39
CA GLN A 905 32.56 -29.30 -13.86
C GLN A 905 33.95 -28.88 -14.37
N ASN A 906 34.77 -28.26 -13.54
CA ASN A 906 36.15 -27.85 -13.86
C ASN A 906 37.18 -28.57 -12.98
N GLY A 907 36.88 -29.81 -12.55
CA GLY A 907 37.72 -30.63 -11.67
C GLY A 907 39.19 -30.67 -12.08
N LEU A 908 39.50 -31.07 -13.32
CA LEU A 908 40.87 -31.10 -13.85
C LEU A 908 41.61 -29.76 -13.74
N ALA A 909 40.98 -28.64 -14.17
CA ALA A 909 41.64 -27.33 -14.15
C ALA A 909 41.81 -26.75 -12.73
N VAL A 910 40.97 -27.18 -11.78
CA VAL A 910 41.17 -26.88 -10.35
C VAL A 910 42.28 -27.77 -9.78
N ALA A 911 42.29 -29.06 -10.11
CA ALA A 911 43.33 -30.01 -9.70
C ALA A 911 44.71 -29.64 -10.24
N GLU A 912 44.80 -29.06 -11.44
CA GLU A 912 46.05 -28.55 -12.02
C GLU A 912 46.54 -27.28 -11.29
N LYS A 913 45.67 -26.29 -11.09
CA LYS A 913 45.99 -25.05 -10.33
C LYS A 913 46.33 -25.30 -8.88
N LEU A 914 45.75 -26.35 -8.29
CA LEU A 914 46.12 -26.84 -6.97
C LEU A 914 47.36 -27.73 -7.12
N CYS A 915 47.19 -29.02 -7.36
CA CYS A 915 48.22 -30.05 -7.23
C CYS A 915 49.35 -30.02 -8.29
N GLY A 916 49.31 -29.09 -9.25
CA GLY A 916 50.35 -28.91 -10.26
C GLY A 916 50.32 -29.94 -11.40
N ILE A 917 50.89 -29.50 -12.54
CA ILE A 917 50.77 -30.17 -13.85
C ILE A 917 51.29 -31.63 -13.84
N GLN A 918 52.30 -31.95 -13.01
CA GLN A 918 52.90 -33.29 -12.95
C GLN A 918 52.25 -34.24 -11.93
N SER A 919 51.26 -33.79 -11.14
CA SER A 919 50.71 -34.56 -10.00
C SER A 919 49.21 -34.91 -10.12
N THR A 920 48.70 -34.98 -11.34
CA THR A 920 47.29 -35.31 -11.65
C THR A 920 46.89 -36.77 -11.37
N THR A 921 47.84 -37.58 -10.91
CA THR A 921 47.62 -38.97 -10.48
C THR A 921 47.05 -39.08 -9.07
N SER A 922 47.57 -38.30 -8.11
CA SER A 922 47.27 -38.43 -6.67
C SER A 922 46.61 -37.20 -6.04
N CYS A 923 46.13 -36.26 -6.87
CA CYS A 923 45.34 -35.11 -6.39
C CYS A 923 43.94 -35.54 -5.94
N PHE A 924 43.46 -34.96 -4.83
CA PHE A 924 42.14 -35.27 -4.25
C PHE A 924 40.94 -34.91 -5.15
N LEU A 925 41.17 -34.10 -6.20
CA LEU A 925 40.19 -33.75 -7.24
C LEU A 925 40.55 -34.42 -8.58
N ARG A 926 39.62 -35.20 -9.12
CA ARG A 926 39.69 -35.88 -10.44
C ARG A 926 38.27 -35.95 -11.02
N ASP A 927 38.10 -36.35 -12.29
CA ASP A 927 36.78 -36.33 -12.96
C ASP A 927 35.67 -37.18 -12.29
N ARG A 928 36.04 -38.18 -11.47
CA ARG A 928 35.11 -38.96 -10.64
C ARG A 928 35.22 -38.66 -9.14
N GLY A 929 36.10 -37.73 -8.75
CA GLY A 929 36.55 -37.55 -7.38
C GLY A 929 37.35 -38.74 -6.84
N MET A 930 37.84 -38.61 -5.61
CA MET A 930 38.38 -39.69 -4.79
C MET A 930 37.39 -39.91 -3.63
N PRO A 931 37.09 -41.15 -3.20
CA PRO A 931 36.19 -41.37 -2.06
C PRO A 931 36.83 -40.87 -0.76
N PHE A 932 36.01 -40.45 0.22
CA PHE A 932 36.54 -40.12 1.54
C PHE A 932 36.89 -41.40 2.31
N ALA A 933 38.03 -41.42 3.00
CA ALA A 933 38.47 -42.55 3.82
C ALA A 933 39.04 -42.07 5.16
N ALA A 934 38.62 -42.71 6.24
CA ALA A 934 39.06 -42.47 7.62
C ALA A 934 39.02 -43.77 8.43
N GLN A 935 39.48 -43.75 9.68
CA GLN A 935 39.50 -44.93 10.54
C GLN A 935 38.09 -45.52 10.73
N GLY A 936 37.94 -46.83 10.48
CA GLY A 936 36.64 -47.52 10.49
C GLY A 936 35.75 -47.27 9.27
N GLY A 937 36.23 -46.56 8.24
CA GLY A 937 35.52 -46.33 6.98
C GLY A 937 35.50 -47.53 6.02
N PRO A 938 34.93 -47.36 4.81
CA PRO A 938 34.83 -48.42 3.82
C PRO A 938 36.21 -48.93 3.37
N VAL A 939 36.44 -50.24 3.49
CA VAL A 939 37.72 -50.87 3.17
C VAL A 939 37.95 -50.99 1.66
N GLY A 940 38.98 -50.28 1.19
CA GLY A 940 39.54 -50.32 -0.16
C GLY A 940 40.99 -49.82 -0.14
N PRO A 941 41.62 -49.57 -1.30
CA PRO A 941 43.02 -49.13 -1.36
C PRO A 941 43.33 -47.88 -0.52
N ALA A 942 42.40 -46.91 -0.48
CA ALA A 942 42.50 -45.72 0.35
C ALA A 942 42.60 -46.02 1.87
N GLY A 943 42.09 -47.17 2.33
CA GLY A 943 42.24 -47.61 3.73
C GLY A 943 43.67 -47.95 4.12
N ALA A 944 44.50 -48.39 3.17
CA ALA A 944 45.95 -48.54 3.41
C ALA A 944 46.63 -47.18 3.57
N CYS A 945 46.17 -46.16 2.83
CA CYS A 945 46.65 -44.79 2.96
C CYS A 945 46.26 -44.14 4.29
N VAL A 946 45.04 -44.36 4.80
CA VAL A 946 44.64 -43.94 6.16
C VAL A 946 45.62 -44.49 7.21
N LEU A 947 45.96 -45.78 7.14
CA LEU A 947 46.89 -46.42 8.08
C LEU A 947 48.34 -45.92 7.91
N ALA A 948 48.78 -45.63 6.69
CA ALA A 948 50.10 -45.05 6.43
C ALA A 948 50.23 -43.59 6.94
N ASN A 949 49.10 -42.88 7.06
CA ASN A 949 49.02 -41.46 7.44
C ASN A 949 48.45 -41.29 8.87
N GLY A 950 48.94 -42.10 9.82
CA GLY A 950 48.61 -41.95 11.25
C GLY A 950 47.14 -42.18 11.63
N GLY A 951 46.29 -42.65 10.72
CA GLY A 951 44.84 -42.76 10.93
C GLY A 951 44.02 -41.56 10.44
N VAL A 952 44.66 -40.51 9.88
CA VAL A 952 44.01 -39.26 9.47
C VAL A 952 42.97 -39.49 8.36
N GLY A 953 41.79 -38.89 8.50
CA GLY A 953 40.72 -38.92 7.49
C GLY A 953 40.99 -37.97 6.31
N PHE A 954 41.01 -38.50 5.07
CA PHE A 954 41.18 -37.69 3.85
C PHE A 954 40.65 -38.40 2.58
N TRP A 955 40.62 -37.65 1.48
CA TRP A 955 40.26 -38.12 0.13
C TRP A 955 41.47 -38.76 -0.59
N TYR A 956 41.93 -39.92 -0.11
CA TYR A 956 43.17 -40.56 -0.59
C TYR A 956 43.05 -41.26 -1.96
N ASP A 957 44.13 -41.18 -2.75
CA ASP A 957 44.32 -41.89 -4.01
C ASP A 957 44.84 -43.34 -3.82
N PRO A 958 44.21 -44.35 -4.45
CA PRO A 958 44.66 -45.75 -4.46
C PRO A 958 46.10 -46.03 -4.92
N SER A 959 46.74 -45.14 -5.68
CA SER A 959 48.06 -45.38 -6.30
C SER A 959 49.22 -44.61 -5.65
N GLY A 960 48.96 -43.48 -5.01
CA GLY A 960 49.99 -42.64 -4.38
C GLY A 960 49.56 -41.96 -3.06
N CYS A 961 48.42 -42.34 -2.50
CA CYS A 961 47.80 -41.75 -1.29
C CYS A 961 47.41 -40.28 -1.41
N TYR A 962 48.33 -39.34 -1.59
CA TYR A 962 48.01 -37.93 -1.86
C TYR A 962 49.18 -37.23 -2.57
N SER A 963 48.89 -36.18 -3.33
CA SER A 963 49.90 -35.20 -3.77
C SER A 963 49.96 -33.98 -2.87
N HIS A 964 48.82 -33.60 -2.28
CA HIS A 964 48.71 -32.53 -1.28
C HIS A 964 47.61 -32.88 -0.28
N ASN A 965 47.88 -32.68 1.00
CA ASN A 965 46.94 -32.84 2.10
C ASN A 965 46.98 -31.54 2.95
N PRO A 966 45.89 -30.76 3.06
CA PRO A 966 45.88 -29.50 3.80
C PRO A 966 46.01 -29.68 5.32
N PHE A 967 45.97 -30.92 5.83
CA PHE A 967 46.22 -31.25 7.23
C PHE A 967 47.67 -31.67 7.51
N HIS A 968 48.53 -31.73 6.49
CA HIS A 968 49.94 -32.10 6.58
C HIS A 968 50.86 -30.87 6.49
N VAL A 969 52.02 -30.93 7.13
CA VAL A 969 52.99 -29.83 7.20
C VAL A 969 54.28 -30.22 6.47
N ASP A 970 54.18 -30.44 5.15
CA ASP A 970 55.33 -30.65 4.27
C ASP A 970 55.80 -29.34 3.61
N ASP A 971 57.11 -29.25 3.39
CA ASP A 971 57.88 -28.04 3.04
C ASP A 971 57.77 -27.63 1.54
N PRO A 972 58.23 -26.44 1.13
CA PRO A 972 57.40 -25.30 0.80
C PRO A 972 57.18 -25.18 -0.72
N VAL A 973 56.53 -26.19 -1.34
CA VAL A 973 56.05 -26.08 -2.73
C VAL A 973 54.54 -25.86 -2.73
N ALA A 974 54.17 -24.60 -2.49
CA ALA A 974 52.78 -24.13 -2.48
C ALA A 974 51.98 -24.60 -3.70
N PHE A 975 50.68 -24.87 -3.48
CA PHE A 975 49.68 -25.14 -4.53
C PHE A 975 49.91 -24.20 -5.73
N SER A 976 50.00 -24.79 -6.93
CA SER A 976 51.21 -24.66 -7.76
C SER A 976 51.73 -23.22 -7.98
N ARG A 977 52.70 -22.78 -7.17
CA ARG A 977 53.39 -21.48 -7.28
C ARG A 977 52.45 -20.25 -7.34
N THR A 978 51.23 -20.33 -6.79
CA THR A 978 50.28 -19.21 -6.86
C THR A 978 50.52 -18.10 -5.82
N THR A 979 51.35 -18.37 -4.83
CA THR A 979 51.82 -17.43 -3.79
C THR A 979 53.33 -17.34 -3.81
N SER A 980 53.89 -16.17 -3.52
CA SER A 980 55.33 -15.90 -3.43
C SER A 980 55.86 -15.83 -1.99
N ALA A 981 55.01 -16.13 -1.01
CA ALA A 981 55.38 -16.18 0.41
C ALA A 981 55.97 -17.55 0.77
N SER A 982 57.00 -17.55 1.62
CA SER A 982 57.65 -18.74 2.16
C SER A 982 56.76 -19.56 3.10
N ASP A 983 55.78 -18.91 3.74
CA ASP A 983 55.08 -19.42 4.91
C ASP A 983 53.56 -19.55 4.66
N THR A 984 53.14 -20.41 3.72
CA THR A 984 51.71 -20.69 3.46
C THR A 984 51.13 -21.63 4.53
N GLY A 985 51.05 -21.14 5.77
CA GLY A 985 50.67 -21.91 6.94
C GLY A 985 49.18 -22.20 7.07
N HIS A 986 48.29 -21.50 6.36
CA HIS A 986 46.84 -21.55 6.57
C HIS A 986 46.04 -21.77 5.28
N TRP A 987 45.13 -22.74 5.34
CA TRP A 987 44.20 -23.10 4.25
C TRP A 987 42.76 -22.99 4.72
N SER A 988 41.87 -22.48 3.86
CA SER A 988 40.42 -22.50 4.10
C SER A 988 39.61 -22.77 2.83
N TRP A 989 38.60 -23.63 2.95
CA TRP A 989 37.68 -23.97 1.86
C TRP A 989 36.27 -23.52 2.21
N TRP A 990 35.54 -23.00 1.23
CA TRP A 990 34.25 -22.33 1.43
C TRP A 990 33.22 -22.76 0.37
N VAL A 991 32.03 -23.20 0.77
CA VAL A 991 30.94 -23.57 -0.15
C VAL A 991 29.86 -22.49 -0.23
N ARG A 992 29.28 -22.28 -1.41
CA ARG A 992 28.18 -21.34 -1.67
C ARG A 992 27.24 -21.88 -2.74
#